data_AF-A0A0V0V9E8-F1
#
_entry.id   AF-A0A0V0V9E8-F1
#
_cell.length_a   1.000
_cell.length_b   1.000
_cell.length_c   1.000
_cell.angle_alpha   90.00
_cell.angle_beta   90.00
_cell.angle_gamma   90.00
#
_symmetry.space_group_name_H-M   'P 1'
#
loop_
_entity.id
_entity.type
_entity.pdbx_description
1 polymer ?
#
loop_
_entity_poly.entity_id
_entity_poly.type
_entity_poly.pdbx_seq_one_letter_code
_entity_poly.pdbx_strand_id
1 'polypeptide(L)'
;MVSTMGNFAKSLPLVLIWIRFCGAETILLQVLKSHGHTTPIANYPTSQLSPGHIPLGYGQLTMSACASAFNYGKQLKAAYPRLIDNQYRSFEISVRSLATDAALTSATCLLQGIFPAKNPTVWYPIPVYSVSLKRDFLLNADANCPNYKKVFNAESKRAVQAVNERYKNFYAELKKLTGIKNMNIKKAVKFLNIYKQEELLNFEHQWMNRKRGNTTIREMLEDLEKINFNLKFGSFKKAKLKSGYLLGKIMENIKQKSLHIHDASEPSVYIYSVNKQTLIGLMHAIRLADCYIVKDGSAMVFQMNVERALTVEMLVQNENFERLGMVHSRKCSNFTYSFEEFVEIFKNATLYPLKNRHHMYRHGYRTPLGTFPTDEYQEWAYPNGFRQLTKLGCQQQYELGQYLRGRYANFLSDHYNASEVYVRSTDTDRTLSSAECNLAGMFPPDESQIWNENIRWQPVPVHTLPTNQEYLLRTGFNCPALHAVFRNQSNELIEKVENDYKELFAFLENKTGWQNIKWNAVGKIVGSLKRIVDAGYTLPDWANQTWLDPSTNEQVPLIDLLSKLGFQRRLLEFNSVEKSKYEGGLLIGTIMKNMKQKIQGRLFRPTKMFIYSAHDGTLLSFLYGLNIANGLMTPVASAVMVELYETDQGDHNVQIYFRNNTKVDPVPLTLPGCNSFACTLEEFEKAIQPVSFYTEAERHRACFQNSNPNYN
;
A
#
# COMPACT_ATOMS: atom_id res chain seq x y z
N MET A 1 19.05 17.55 67.62
CA MET A 1 17.88 16.71 67.28
C MET A 1 17.61 16.83 65.78
N VAL A 2 17.79 15.72 65.06
CA VAL A 2 16.95 15.18 63.96
C VAL A 2 16.65 16.06 62.72
N SER A 3 17.29 15.68 61.60
CA SER A 3 16.84 15.49 60.19
C SER A 3 15.98 16.57 59.47
N THR A 4 16.00 16.76 58.14
CA THR A 4 16.01 15.81 57.01
C THR A 4 16.14 16.56 55.65
N MET A 5 16.76 15.91 54.65
CA MET A 5 16.58 16.01 53.17
C MET A 5 17.05 17.30 52.45
N GLY A 6 17.87 17.29 51.39
CA GLY A 6 18.33 16.21 50.51
C GLY A 6 18.03 16.50 49.03
N ASN A 7 19.00 17.12 48.33
CA ASN A 7 19.30 17.10 46.88
C ASN A 7 18.20 16.76 45.85
N PHE A 8 17.99 17.65 44.86
CA PHE A 8 17.98 17.30 43.43
C PHE A 8 18.12 18.56 42.55
N ALA A 9 19.35 18.89 42.17
CA ALA A 9 19.66 19.81 41.08
C ALA A 9 20.80 19.21 40.26
N LYS A 10 20.47 18.52 39.16
CA LYS A 10 21.36 18.33 38.02
C LYS A 10 20.58 18.54 36.73
N SER A 11 20.77 19.75 36.21
CA SER A 11 20.41 20.27 34.91
C SER A 11 20.56 19.27 33.76
N LEU A 12 19.49 19.06 32.99
CA LEU A 12 19.56 18.59 31.61
C LEU A 12 20.04 19.76 30.71
N PRO A 13 21.12 19.63 29.94
CA PRO A 13 21.35 20.52 28.82
C PRO A 13 20.51 20.01 27.64
N LEU A 14 19.44 20.74 27.32
CA LEU A 14 18.79 20.72 26.01
C LEU A 14 19.81 21.22 24.99
N VAL A 15 20.37 20.31 24.19
CA VAL A 15 21.23 20.67 23.06
C VAL A 15 20.30 21.09 21.90
N LEU A 16 20.21 22.40 21.67
CA LEU A 16 19.63 22.99 20.47
C LEU A 16 20.57 22.73 19.29
N ILE A 17 20.27 21.72 18.48
CA ILE A 17 20.95 21.46 17.21
C ILE A 17 20.38 22.43 16.17
N TRP A 18 21.22 23.34 15.66
CA TRP A 18 20.90 24.16 14.49
C TRP A 18 21.20 23.37 13.22
N ILE A 19 20.16 22.86 12.56
CA ILE A 19 20.29 22.26 11.23
C ILE A 19 20.20 23.38 10.19
N ARG A 20 21.27 23.62 9.43
CA ARG A 20 21.23 24.52 8.26
C ARG A 20 20.59 23.80 7.08
N PHE A 21 19.33 24.11 6.79
CA PHE A 21 18.72 23.86 5.48
C PHE A 21 18.94 25.13 4.62
N CYS A 22 19.51 24.98 3.43
CA CYS A 22 19.80 26.11 2.54
C CYS A 22 18.58 26.51 1.71
N GLY A 23 18.41 27.82 1.50
CA GLY A 23 17.68 28.46 0.41
C GLY A 23 16.15 28.49 0.51
N ALA A 24 15.54 29.62 0.10
CA ALA A 24 14.09 29.76 -0.05
C ALA A 24 13.50 28.91 -1.21
N GLU A 25 14.35 28.24 -1.99
CA GLU A 25 14.03 27.48 -3.21
C GLU A 25 14.13 25.95 -3.05
N THR A 26 14.30 25.45 -1.82
CA THR A 26 14.38 24.01 -1.53
C THR A 26 13.02 23.42 -1.17
N ILE A 27 12.68 22.28 -1.76
CA ILE A 27 11.38 21.61 -1.60
C ILE A 27 11.57 20.25 -0.91
N LEU A 28 10.99 20.08 0.28
CA LEU A 28 10.92 18.78 0.98
C LEU A 28 10.08 17.79 0.18
N LEU A 29 10.62 16.63 -0.17
CA LEU A 29 9.92 15.58 -0.90
C LEU A 29 9.42 14.49 0.04
N GLN A 30 10.31 13.98 0.89
CA GLN A 30 10.02 12.81 1.72
C GLN A 30 10.88 12.76 2.98
N VAL A 31 10.31 12.25 4.07
CA VAL A 31 11.00 11.99 5.35
C VAL A 31 10.79 10.54 5.74
N LEU A 32 11.86 9.81 6.02
CA LEU A 32 11.82 8.54 6.75
C LEU A 32 12.43 8.74 8.13
N LYS A 33 11.60 8.71 9.17
CA LYS A 33 12.04 8.83 10.56
C LYS A 33 12.01 7.45 11.21
N SER A 34 13.15 6.98 11.69
CA SER A 34 13.14 5.83 12.59
C SER A 34 12.62 6.25 13.97
N HIS A 35 11.87 5.36 14.62
CA HIS A 35 11.49 5.58 16.01
C HIS A 35 12.74 5.71 16.89
N GLY A 36 12.64 6.53 17.94
CA GLY A 36 13.70 6.64 18.94
C GLY A 36 13.76 5.43 19.87
N HIS A 37 14.44 5.60 21.00
CA HIS A 37 14.56 4.56 22.01
C HIS A 37 13.19 4.12 22.56
N THR A 38 13.10 2.84 22.92
CA THR A 38 11.91 2.24 23.53
C THR A 38 12.24 1.72 24.93
N THR A 39 11.23 1.43 25.72
CA THR A 39 11.37 0.57 26.89
C THR A 39 11.88 -0.82 26.46
N PRO A 40 12.47 -1.60 27.40
CA PRO A 40 12.83 -2.98 27.16
C PRO A 40 11.72 -3.75 26.44
N ILE A 41 12.06 -4.61 25.48
CA ILE A 41 11.06 -5.43 24.75
C ILE A 41 10.76 -6.76 25.45
N ALA A 42 11.61 -7.17 26.39
CA ALA A 42 11.44 -8.35 27.22
C ALA A 42 12.41 -8.26 28.40
N ASN A 43 12.11 -8.99 29.48
CA ASN A 43 13.06 -9.23 30.56
C ASN A 43 13.83 -10.52 30.34
N TYR A 44 15.08 -10.59 30.79
CA TYR A 44 15.83 -11.84 30.86
C TYR A 44 15.81 -12.41 32.28
N PRO A 45 15.97 -13.74 32.46
CA PRO A 45 15.71 -14.41 33.75
C PRO A 45 16.44 -13.84 34.97
N THR A 46 17.64 -13.31 34.79
CA THR A 46 18.46 -12.74 35.88
C THR A 46 18.37 -11.22 36.00
N SER A 47 17.53 -10.57 35.19
CA SER A 47 17.33 -9.13 35.28
C SER A 47 16.55 -8.77 36.54
N GLN A 48 16.98 -7.71 37.22
CA GLN A 48 16.33 -7.22 38.44
C GLN A 48 15.30 -6.11 38.16
N LEU A 49 14.98 -5.85 36.89
CA LEU A 49 13.91 -4.94 36.52
C LEU A 49 12.56 -5.49 36.95
N SER A 50 11.97 -4.88 37.97
CA SER A 50 10.60 -5.17 38.39
C SER A 50 9.59 -4.49 37.44
N PRO A 51 8.36 -5.02 37.29
CA PRO A 51 7.34 -4.44 36.41
C PRO A 51 7.05 -2.94 36.66
N GLY A 52 7.21 -2.46 37.89
CA GLY A 52 7.02 -1.05 38.25
C GLY A 52 8.06 -0.09 37.67
N HIS A 53 9.19 -0.59 37.17
CA HIS A 53 10.22 0.23 36.51
C HIS A 53 9.92 0.49 35.02
N ILE A 54 8.87 -0.14 34.47
CA ILE A 54 8.48 0.02 33.07
C ILE A 54 7.07 0.62 33.02
N PRO A 55 6.92 1.92 33.33
CA PRO A 55 5.61 2.56 33.53
C PRO A 55 4.71 2.55 32.28
N LEU A 56 5.30 2.39 31.09
CA LEU A 56 4.57 2.30 29.82
C LEU A 56 4.35 0.85 29.34
N GLY A 57 4.92 -0.14 30.01
CA GLY A 57 4.98 -1.52 29.52
C GLY A 57 6.11 -1.77 28.50
N TYR A 58 6.29 -3.03 28.09
CA TYR A 58 7.42 -3.45 27.23
C TYR A 58 7.27 -2.95 25.79
N GLY A 59 8.38 -2.52 25.18
CA GLY A 59 8.48 -2.13 23.77
C GLY A 59 7.82 -0.80 23.39
N GLN A 60 7.44 0.04 24.37
CA GLN A 60 6.84 1.35 24.14
C GLN A 60 7.88 2.43 23.88
N LEU A 61 7.53 3.46 23.11
CA LEU A 61 8.43 4.61 22.89
C LEU A 61 8.70 5.35 24.21
N THR A 62 9.95 5.71 24.50
CA THR A 62 10.24 6.51 25.70
C THR A 62 9.78 7.95 25.54
N MET A 63 9.50 8.64 26.65
CA MET A 63 9.16 10.08 26.61
C MET A 63 10.30 10.93 26.04
N SER A 64 11.56 10.57 26.33
CA SER A 64 12.72 11.24 25.72
C SER A 64 12.77 11.07 24.20
N ALA A 65 12.44 9.87 23.70
CA ALA A 65 12.36 9.62 22.27
C ALA A 65 11.18 10.35 21.61
N CYS A 66 10.02 10.43 22.27
CA CYS A 66 8.89 11.24 21.82
C CYS A 66 9.26 12.74 21.76
N ALA A 67 9.89 13.27 22.82
CA ALA A 67 10.36 14.66 22.85
C ALA A 67 11.40 14.94 21.75
N SER A 68 12.28 13.98 21.47
CA SER A 68 13.24 14.05 20.36
C SER A 68 12.53 14.13 19.00
N ALA A 69 11.56 13.23 18.74
CA ALA A 69 10.76 13.26 17.53
C ALA A 69 9.96 14.57 17.37
N PHE A 70 9.40 15.08 18.46
CA PHE A 70 8.70 16.37 18.50
C PHE A 70 9.63 17.54 18.17
N ASN A 71 10.81 17.61 18.78
CA ASN A 71 11.79 18.65 18.47
C ASN A 71 12.29 18.57 17.03
N TYR A 72 12.48 17.36 16.51
CA TYR A 72 12.79 17.15 15.10
C TYR A 72 11.69 17.67 14.18
N GLY A 73 10.42 17.45 14.54
CA GLY A 73 9.27 18.03 13.82
C GLY A 73 9.29 19.56 13.79
N LYS A 74 9.64 20.20 14.91
CA LYS A 74 9.82 21.66 14.96
C LYS A 74 10.95 22.14 14.04
N GLN A 75 12.06 21.41 14.01
CA GLN A 75 13.19 21.73 13.13
C GLN A 75 12.79 21.60 11.65
N LEU A 76 12.06 20.54 11.27
CA LEU A 76 11.52 20.41 9.92
C LEU A 76 10.58 21.57 9.57
N LYS A 77 9.70 21.97 10.48
CA LYS A 77 8.79 23.11 10.26
C LYS A 77 9.57 24.42 10.04
N ALA A 78 10.61 24.67 10.82
CA ALA A 78 11.46 25.85 10.66
C ALA A 78 12.26 25.82 9.35
N ALA A 79 12.68 24.64 8.92
CA ALA A 79 13.47 24.42 7.71
C ALA A 79 12.71 24.61 6.41
N TYR A 80 11.41 24.31 6.39
CA TYR A 80 10.58 24.36 5.17
C TYR A 80 9.32 25.21 5.37
N PRO A 81 9.44 26.55 5.45
CA PRO A 81 8.31 27.44 5.75
C PRO A 81 7.24 27.45 4.64
N ARG A 82 7.64 27.28 3.37
CA ARG A 82 6.74 27.28 2.21
C ARG A 82 5.86 26.03 2.12
N LEU A 83 6.23 24.96 2.82
CA LEU A 83 5.59 23.65 2.66
C LEU A 83 4.38 23.43 3.54
N ILE A 84 4.12 24.32 4.52
CA ILE A 84 3.18 24.03 5.59
C ILE A 84 2.63 25.36 6.16
N ASP A 85 1.35 25.69 5.97
CA ASP A 85 0.64 26.69 6.80
C ASP A 85 0.50 26.13 8.24
N ASN A 86 0.10 26.89 9.25
CA ASN A 86 -0.08 26.37 10.63
C ASN A 86 -1.24 25.36 10.78
N GLN A 87 -1.81 24.87 9.67
CA GLN A 87 -2.92 23.92 9.63
C GLN A 87 -2.55 22.70 8.78
N TYR A 88 -2.87 21.51 9.29
CA TYR A 88 -2.72 20.27 8.53
C TYR A 88 -3.75 20.20 7.39
N ARG A 89 -3.28 19.85 6.20
CA ARG A 89 -4.09 19.59 5.01
C ARG A 89 -3.75 18.21 4.48
N SER A 90 -4.76 17.36 4.33
CA SER A 90 -4.55 15.95 3.94
C SER A 90 -4.02 15.76 2.52
N PHE A 91 -4.15 16.79 1.66
CA PHE A 91 -3.55 16.81 0.33
C PHE A 91 -2.12 17.35 0.34
N GLU A 92 -1.62 17.93 1.43
CA GLU A 92 -0.24 18.44 1.51
C GLU A 92 0.70 17.42 2.15
N ILE A 93 0.25 16.62 3.13
CA ILE A 93 1.09 15.64 3.82
C ILE A 93 0.39 14.29 3.95
N SER A 94 1.09 13.23 3.57
CA SER A 94 0.69 11.84 3.79
C SER A 94 1.63 11.15 4.76
N VAL A 95 1.07 10.55 5.81
CA VAL A 95 1.84 9.93 6.89
C VAL A 95 1.54 8.44 6.96
N ARG A 96 2.57 7.61 6.81
CA ARG A 96 2.49 6.16 6.97
C ARG A 96 3.46 5.70 8.07
N SER A 97 3.04 4.78 8.91
CA SER A 97 3.88 4.19 9.95
C SER A 97 3.90 2.67 9.84
N LEU A 98 5.03 2.08 10.22
CA LEU A 98 5.08 0.68 10.60
C LEU A 98 4.08 0.45 11.74
N ALA A 99 3.32 -0.65 11.70
CA ALA A 99 2.33 -1.00 12.72
C ALA A 99 2.97 -1.57 14.00
N THR A 100 3.90 -0.83 14.60
CA THR A 100 4.41 -1.04 15.96
C THR A 100 4.07 0.17 16.83
N ASP A 101 3.81 -0.06 18.12
CA ASP A 101 3.46 1.01 19.05
C ASP A 101 4.51 2.13 19.07
N ALA A 102 5.79 1.75 19.04
CA ALA A 102 6.90 2.70 19.00
C ALA A 102 6.93 3.56 17.74
N ALA A 103 6.70 2.97 16.56
CA ALA A 103 6.70 3.72 15.30
C ALA A 103 5.46 4.62 15.17
N LEU A 104 4.28 4.12 15.53
CA LEU A 104 3.04 4.88 15.52
C LEU A 104 3.14 6.08 16.48
N THR A 105 3.57 5.85 17.71
CA THR A 105 3.77 6.92 18.70
C THR A 105 4.81 7.92 18.24
N SER A 106 5.92 7.45 17.65
CA SER A 106 6.97 8.35 17.14
C SER A 106 6.46 9.20 15.98
N ALA A 107 5.58 8.68 15.12
CA ALA A 107 4.95 9.44 14.06
C ALA A 107 4.06 10.54 14.63
N THR A 108 3.26 10.22 15.64
CA THR A 108 2.41 11.19 16.33
C THR A 108 3.23 12.30 16.98
N CYS A 109 4.29 11.96 17.73
CA CYS A 109 5.16 12.96 18.36
C CYS A 109 5.85 13.87 17.32
N LEU A 110 6.29 13.29 16.20
CA LEU A 110 6.86 14.04 15.07
C LEU A 110 5.86 15.05 14.51
N LEU A 111 4.63 14.61 14.22
CA LEU A 111 3.58 15.45 13.65
C LEU A 111 3.15 16.58 14.58
N GLN A 112 3.16 16.36 15.89
CA GLN A 112 2.90 17.40 16.88
C GLN A 112 3.96 18.50 16.87
N GLY A 113 5.21 18.15 16.55
CA GLY A 113 6.28 19.12 16.35
C GLY A 113 6.10 19.95 15.08
N ILE A 114 5.60 19.32 14.01
CA ILE A 114 5.35 19.95 12.71
C ILE A 114 4.12 20.87 12.77
N PHE A 115 3.05 20.39 13.41
CA PHE A 115 1.75 21.04 13.54
C PHE A 115 1.41 21.25 15.02
N PRO A 116 2.03 22.24 15.68
CA PRO A 116 1.70 22.55 17.06
C PRO A 116 0.24 22.97 17.16
N ALA A 117 -0.47 22.44 18.16
CA ALA A 117 -1.83 22.86 18.44
C ALA A 117 -1.89 24.35 18.79
N LYS A 118 -2.89 25.07 18.27
CA LYS A 118 -3.14 26.48 18.64
C LYS A 118 -3.55 26.63 20.11
N ASN A 119 -4.18 25.59 20.67
CA ASN A 119 -4.57 25.52 22.07
C ASN A 119 -3.88 24.31 22.72
N PRO A 120 -3.11 24.47 23.82
CA PRO A 120 -2.38 23.38 24.47
C PRO A 120 -3.27 22.22 24.96
N THR A 121 -4.60 22.39 25.03
CA THR A 121 -5.54 21.36 25.47
C THR A 121 -6.20 20.55 24.33
N VAL A 122 -6.12 21.00 23.07
CA VAL A 122 -6.83 20.36 21.94
C VAL A 122 -5.86 20.06 20.80
N TRP A 123 -5.63 18.77 20.55
CA TRP A 123 -4.68 18.29 19.55
C TRP A 123 -5.36 18.14 18.18
N TYR A 124 -4.66 18.48 17.10
CA TYR A 124 -5.10 18.12 15.75
C TYR A 124 -4.98 16.60 15.55
N PRO A 125 -6.08 15.86 15.29
CA PRO A 125 -6.00 14.44 15.01
C PRO A 125 -5.50 14.24 13.59
N ILE A 126 -4.17 14.25 13.41
CA ILE A 126 -3.55 14.01 12.11
C ILE A 126 -3.53 12.48 11.86
N PRO A 127 -4.16 11.99 10.77
CA PRO A 127 -4.19 10.57 10.48
C PRO A 127 -2.78 10.00 10.23
N VAL A 128 -2.44 8.90 10.92
CA VAL A 128 -1.25 8.08 10.65
C VAL A 128 -1.72 6.73 10.12
N TYR A 129 -1.48 6.48 8.83
CA TYR A 129 -1.89 5.24 8.18
C TYR A 129 -0.89 4.12 8.49
N SER A 130 -1.36 2.87 8.65
CA SER A 130 -0.48 1.72 8.84
C SER A 130 -1.06 0.45 8.22
N VAL A 131 -0.18 -0.52 7.94
CA VAL A 131 -0.55 -1.85 7.46
C VAL A 131 -0.03 -2.87 8.48
N SER A 132 -0.81 -3.92 8.75
CA SER A 132 -0.39 -5.01 9.65
C SER A 132 1.00 -5.53 9.28
N LEU A 133 1.87 -5.74 10.28
CA LEU A 133 3.27 -6.16 10.11
C LEU A 133 3.46 -7.39 9.19
N LYS A 134 2.51 -8.33 9.20
CA LYS A 134 2.57 -9.53 8.34
C LYS A 134 2.36 -9.23 6.85
N ARG A 135 1.67 -8.14 6.54
CA ARG A 135 1.30 -7.69 5.18
C ARG A 135 2.07 -6.47 4.72
N ASP A 136 2.80 -5.80 5.61
CA ASP A 136 3.53 -4.57 5.30
C ASP A 136 4.90 -4.86 4.68
N PHE A 137 4.92 -5.31 3.43
CA PHE A 137 6.17 -5.53 2.69
C PHE A 137 6.94 -4.24 2.37
N LEU A 138 6.31 -3.07 2.55
CA LEU A 138 6.93 -1.77 2.26
C LEU A 138 7.80 -1.30 3.42
N LEU A 139 7.24 -1.18 4.63
CA LEU A 139 7.96 -0.61 5.78
C LEU A 139 8.57 -1.68 6.69
N ASN A 140 8.12 -2.94 6.61
CA ASN A 140 8.68 -4.01 7.42
C ASN A 140 9.85 -4.70 6.70
N ALA A 141 11.06 -4.22 6.91
CA ALA A 141 12.26 -4.89 6.42
C ALA A 141 12.38 -6.35 6.88
N ASP A 142 11.73 -6.76 7.98
CA ASP A 142 11.73 -8.15 8.46
C ASP A 142 10.54 -8.99 7.97
N ALA A 143 9.76 -8.48 7.01
CA ALA A 143 8.73 -9.25 6.32
C ALA A 143 9.30 -10.56 5.73
N ASN A 144 8.47 -11.61 5.73
CA ASN A 144 8.87 -12.93 5.27
C ASN A 144 9.08 -12.93 3.74
N CYS A 145 10.34 -12.85 3.30
CA CYS A 145 10.73 -12.96 1.90
C CYS A 145 11.42 -14.31 1.64
N PRO A 146 10.78 -15.25 0.91
CA PRO A 146 11.39 -16.55 0.57
C PRO A 146 12.70 -16.43 -0.21
N ASN A 147 12.79 -15.50 -1.17
CA ASN A 147 14.01 -15.27 -1.95
C ASN A 147 15.15 -14.75 -1.07
N TYR A 148 14.87 -13.86 -0.12
CA TYR A 148 15.86 -13.44 0.86
C TYR A 148 16.35 -14.63 1.70
N LYS A 149 15.45 -15.51 2.15
CA LYS A 149 15.84 -16.71 2.91
C LYS A 149 16.77 -17.62 2.10
N LYS A 150 16.46 -17.85 0.81
CA LYS A 150 17.33 -18.64 -0.09
C LYS A 150 18.72 -18.02 -0.19
N VAL A 151 18.80 -16.72 -0.50
CA VAL A 151 20.07 -15.99 -0.65
C VAL A 151 20.85 -15.95 0.67
N PHE A 152 20.19 -15.63 1.79
CA PHE A 152 20.81 -15.63 3.11
C PHE A 152 21.37 -17.01 3.48
N ASN A 153 20.63 -18.08 3.18
CA ASN A 153 21.09 -19.44 3.45
C ASN A 153 22.30 -19.82 2.58
N ALA A 154 22.33 -19.40 1.32
CA ALA A 154 23.45 -19.63 0.42
C ALA A 154 24.71 -18.84 0.83
N GLU A 155 24.54 -17.54 1.11
CA GLU A 155 25.67 -16.61 1.30
C GLU A 155 26.15 -16.51 2.75
N SER A 156 25.28 -16.75 3.74
CA SER A 156 25.55 -16.34 5.13
C SER A 156 25.35 -17.44 6.17
N LYS A 157 24.76 -18.60 5.82
CA LYS A 157 24.56 -19.71 6.77
C LYS A 157 25.87 -20.23 7.35
N ARG A 158 26.88 -20.48 6.51
CA ARG A 158 28.22 -20.94 6.94
C ARG A 158 28.91 -19.90 7.81
N ALA A 159 28.83 -18.62 7.44
CA ALA A 159 29.40 -17.53 8.23
C ALA A 159 28.71 -17.39 9.61
N VAL A 160 27.39 -17.55 9.69
CA VAL A 160 26.66 -17.59 10.97
C VAL A 160 27.16 -18.75 11.85
N GLN A 161 27.36 -19.94 11.28
CA GLN A 161 27.91 -21.09 12.01
C GLN A 161 29.33 -20.80 12.53
N ALA A 162 30.20 -20.28 11.66
CA ALA A 162 31.58 -19.93 12.02
C ALA A 162 31.65 -18.86 13.13
N VAL A 163 30.80 -17.83 13.05
CA VAL A 163 30.72 -16.81 14.11
C VAL A 163 30.19 -17.42 15.40
N ASN A 164 29.20 -18.31 15.35
CA ASN A 164 28.69 -18.92 16.57
C ASN A 164 29.72 -19.83 17.25
N GLU A 165 30.53 -20.56 16.49
CA GLU A 165 31.64 -21.34 17.05
C GLU A 165 32.74 -20.44 17.62
N ARG A 166 33.14 -19.39 16.88
CA ARG A 166 34.15 -18.42 17.33
C ARG A 166 33.80 -17.77 18.68
N TYR A 167 32.53 -17.46 18.91
CA TYR A 167 32.05 -16.80 20.13
C TYR A 167 31.44 -17.76 21.15
N LYS A 168 31.56 -19.09 20.98
CA LYS A 168 30.94 -20.10 21.85
C LYS A 168 31.27 -19.92 23.34
N ASN A 169 32.53 -19.65 23.66
CA ASN A 169 32.97 -19.42 25.04
C ASN A 169 32.37 -18.14 25.64
N PHE A 170 32.26 -17.08 24.82
CA PHE A 170 31.60 -15.83 25.23
C PHE A 170 30.10 -16.02 25.44
N TYR A 171 29.44 -16.82 24.60
CA TYR A 171 28.03 -17.16 24.76
C TYR A 171 27.74 -18.00 26.01
N ALA A 172 28.65 -18.90 26.39
CA ALA A 172 28.53 -19.66 27.64
C ALA A 172 28.62 -18.74 28.87
N GLU A 173 29.47 -17.72 28.81
CA GLU A 173 29.60 -16.68 29.84
C GLU A 173 28.35 -15.79 29.92
N LEU A 174 27.89 -15.26 28.78
CA LEU A 174 26.64 -14.49 28.72
C LEU A 174 25.44 -15.31 29.21
N LYS A 175 25.38 -16.61 28.93
CA LYS A 175 24.34 -17.50 29.48
C LYS A 175 24.38 -17.54 31.01
N LYS A 176 25.56 -17.59 31.63
CA LYS A 176 25.70 -17.57 33.10
C LYS A 176 25.24 -16.23 33.68
N LEU A 177 25.54 -15.12 33.01
CA LEU A 177 25.20 -13.77 33.48
C LEU A 177 23.71 -13.44 33.30
N THR A 178 23.11 -13.86 32.18
CA THR A 178 21.76 -13.46 31.76
C THR A 178 20.68 -14.53 31.99
N GLY A 179 21.07 -15.79 32.22
CA GLY A 179 20.16 -16.93 32.27
C GLY A 179 19.56 -17.34 30.92
N ILE A 180 19.91 -16.67 29.81
CA ILE A 180 19.34 -16.94 28.48
C ILE A 180 19.89 -18.26 27.92
N LYS A 181 19.02 -19.26 27.77
CA LYS A 181 19.36 -20.58 27.20
C LYS A 181 19.63 -20.50 25.68
N ASN A 182 20.49 -21.39 25.19
CA ASN A 182 20.84 -21.56 23.77
C ASN A 182 21.28 -20.25 23.10
N MET A 183 22.22 -19.56 23.74
CA MET A 183 22.76 -18.28 23.28
C MET A 183 23.43 -18.42 21.91
N ASN A 184 23.22 -17.43 21.03
CA ASN A 184 23.79 -17.33 19.69
C ASN A 184 23.85 -15.86 19.28
N ILE A 185 24.43 -15.55 18.12
CA ILE A 185 24.58 -14.17 17.63
C ILE A 185 23.25 -13.38 17.66
N LYS A 186 22.14 -13.98 17.20
CA LYS A 186 20.83 -13.31 17.16
C LYS A 186 20.34 -12.95 18.57
N LYS A 187 20.51 -13.85 19.54
CA LYS A 187 20.12 -13.60 20.94
C LYS A 187 21.06 -12.63 21.64
N ALA A 188 22.36 -12.68 21.35
CA ALA A 188 23.34 -11.74 21.89
C ALA A 188 23.06 -10.30 21.44
N VAL A 189 22.74 -10.10 20.16
CA VAL A 189 22.35 -8.77 19.63
C VAL A 189 21.01 -8.32 20.21
N LYS A 190 20.03 -9.23 20.36
CA LYS A 190 18.77 -8.92 21.02
C LYS A 190 19.00 -8.51 22.48
N PHE A 191 19.90 -9.20 23.18
CA PHE A 191 20.28 -8.89 24.55
C PHE A 191 20.94 -7.51 24.65
N LEU A 192 21.89 -7.17 23.77
CA LEU A 192 22.48 -5.83 23.73
C LEU A 192 21.42 -4.74 23.58
N ASN A 193 20.42 -4.94 22.72
CA ASN A 193 19.35 -3.97 22.54
C ASN A 193 18.52 -3.79 23.82
N ILE A 194 18.18 -4.89 24.52
CA ILE A 194 17.48 -4.83 25.81
C ILE A 194 18.35 -4.06 26.81
N TYR A 195 19.62 -4.41 26.94
CA TYR A 195 20.56 -3.73 27.82
C TYR A 195 20.63 -2.22 27.56
N LYS A 196 20.77 -1.79 26.30
CA LYS A 196 20.76 -0.37 25.92
C LYS A 196 19.47 0.34 26.38
N GLN A 197 18.33 -0.37 26.38
CA GLN A 197 17.05 0.15 26.86
C GLN A 197 16.99 0.23 28.40
N GLU A 198 17.61 -0.73 29.10
CA GLU A 198 17.72 -0.73 30.56
C GLU A 198 18.63 0.40 31.08
N GLU A 199 19.76 0.68 30.40
CA GLU A 199 20.62 1.82 30.76
C GLU A 199 19.90 3.16 30.69
N LEU A 200 18.99 3.32 29.72
CA LEU A 200 18.18 4.53 29.59
C LEU A 200 17.17 4.70 30.73
N LEU A 201 16.88 3.62 31.46
CA LEU A 201 16.09 3.63 32.70
C LEU A 201 16.98 3.76 33.94
N ASN A 202 18.24 4.15 33.78
CA ASN A 202 19.27 4.23 34.82
C ASN A 202 19.58 2.89 35.50
N PHE A 203 19.35 1.77 34.79
CA PHE A 203 19.69 0.44 35.28
C PHE A 203 21.01 -0.03 34.64
N GLU A 204 22.13 0.24 35.33
CA GLU A 204 23.46 -0.13 34.85
C GLU A 204 23.90 -1.51 35.33
N HIS A 205 24.48 -2.29 34.41
CA HIS A 205 25.07 -3.57 34.75
C HIS A 205 26.59 -3.46 34.81
N GLN A 206 27.16 -3.36 36.02
CA GLN A 206 28.61 -3.19 36.19
C GLN A 206 29.47 -4.26 35.47
N TRP A 207 28.93 -5.46 35.29
CA TRP A 207 29.63 -6.54 34.59
C TRP A 207 29.83 -6.26 33.10
N MET A 208 29.07 -5.37 32.46
CA MET A 208 29.21 -5.02 31.04
C MET A 208 30.50 -4.28 30.72
N ASN A 209 31.09 -3.60 31.72
CA ASN A 209 32.36 -2.88 31.60
C ASN A 209 33.57 -3.77 31.97
N ARG A 210 33.35 -5.05 32.33
CA ARG A 210 34.45 -5.99 32.58
C ARG A 210 35.23 -6.24 31.29
N LYS A 211 36.55 -6.15 31.37
CA LYS A 211 37.45 -6.41 30.24
C LYS A 211 37.70 -7.90 30.07
N ARG A 212 37.80 -8.33 28.82
CA ARG A 212 38.27 -9.63 28.37
C ARG A 212 39.42 -9.40 27.38
N GLY A 213 40.65 -9.53 27.88
CA GLY A 213 41.81 -9.01 27.16
C GLY A 213 41.72 -7.48 27.07
N ASN A 214 41.79 -6.93 25.85
CA ASN A 214 41.74 -5.49 25.61
C ASN A 214 40.33 -4.94 25.36
N THR A 215 39.30 -5.78 25.25
CA THR A 215 37.92 -5.37 24.91
C THR A 215 36.95 -5.64 26.06
N THR A 216 35.97 -4.76 26.26
CA THR A 216 34.86 -4.93 27.21
C THR A 216 33.77 -5.85 26.67
N ILE A 217 32.92 -6.39 27.55
CA ILE A 217 31.74 -7.17 27.14
C ILE A 217 30.81 -6.34 26.24
N ARG A 218 30.64 -5.04 26.53
CA ARG A 218 29.89 -4.11 25.68
C ARG A 218 30.47 -4.05 24.27
N GLU A 219 31.76 -3.79 24.12
CA GLU A 219 32.42 -3.70 22.80
C GLU A 219 32.27 -5.01 22.02
N MET A 220 32.41 -6.17 22.69
CA MET A 220 32.20 -7.48 22.06
C MET A 220 30.77 -7.67 21.55
N LEU A 221 29.76 -7.21 22.30
CA LEU A 221 28.36 -7.26 21.89
C LEU A 221 28.07 -6.29 20.73
N GLU A 222 28.65 -5.09 20.75
CA GLU A 222 28.54 -4.12 19.65
C GLU A 222 29.20 -4.64 18.36
N ASP A 223 30.32 -5.36 18.47
CA ASP A 223 30.93 -6.03 17.33
C ASP A 223 30.06 -7.16 16.78
N LEU A 224 29.38 -7.93 17.64
CA LEU A 224 28.39 -8.91 17.21
C LEU A 224 27.17 -8.25 16.54
N GLU A 225 26.75 -7.06 16.97
CA GLU A 225 25.72 -6.26 16.32
C GLU A 225 26.16 -5.88 14.89
N LYS A 226 27.38 -5.36 14.71
CA LYS A 226 27.96 -5.05 13.38
C LYS A 226 28.04 -6.28 12.48
N ILE A 227 28.56 -7.40 13.00
CA ILE A 227 28.65 -8.66 12.26
C ILE A 227 27.25 -9.13 11.83
N ASN A 228 26.27 -9.11 12.74
CA ASN A 228 24.90 -9.51 12.45
C ASN A 228 24.25 -8.62 11.37
N PHE A 229 24.52 -7.31 11.37
CA PHE A 229 24.07 -6.43 10.30
C PHE A 229 24.71 -6.78 8.96
N ASN A 230 26.03 -6.98 8.90
CA ASN A 230 26.72 -7.41 7.68
C ASN A 230 26.23 -8.76 7.16
N LEU A 231 25.92 -9.71 8.05
CA LEU A 231 25.31 -10.98 7.65
C LEU A 231 23.92 -10.78 7.04
N LYS A 232 23.13 -9.83 7.53
CA LYS A 232 21.78 -9.55 7.01
C LYS A 232 21.77 -8.70 5.73
N PHE A 233 22.62 -7.68 5.63
CA PHE A 233 22.54 -6.65 4.58
C PHE A 233 23.81 -6.53 3.73
N GLY A 234 24.91 -7.20 4.10
CA GLY A 234 26.23 -6.98 3.52
C GLY A 234 26.41 -7.46 2.07
N SER A 235 25.41 -8.08 1.44
CA SER A 235 25.41 -8.28 -0.01
C SER A 235 24.34 -7.40 -0.64
N PHE A 236 24.67 -6.83 -1.80
CA PHE A 236 23.74 -5.99 -2.56
C PHE A 236 22.42 -6.73 -2.83
N LYS A 237 22.48 -8.03 -3.15
CA LYS A 237 21.29 -8.88 -3.36
C LYS A 237 20.42 -8.98 -2.10
N LYS A 238 21.02 -9.17 -0.93
CA LYS A 238 20.27 -9.20 0.35
C LYS A 238 19.63 -7.86 0.69
N ALA A 239 20.37 -6.75 0.53
CA ALA A 239 19.86 -5.41 0.79
C ALA A 239 18.73 -5.02 -0.17
N LYS A 240 18.91 -5.30 -1.48
CA LYS A 240 17.89 -5.15 -2.52
C LYS A 240 16.61 -5.92 -2.18
N LEU A 241 16.71 -7.20 -1.78
CA LEU A 241 15.54 -8.00 -1.40
C LEU A 241 14.82 -7.52 -0.13
N LYS A 242 15.51 -6.80 0.76
CA LYS A 242 14.98 -6.29 2.04
C LYS A 242 14.38 -4.89 1.93
N SER A 243 14.96 -4.04 1.10
CA SER A 243 14.67 -2.60 1.08
C SER A 243 14.38 -2.05 -0.31
N GLY A 244 14.59 -2.82 -1.38
CA GLY A 244 14.40 -2.37 -2.76
C GLY A 244 12.95 -2.03 -3.11
N TYR A 245 11.95 -2.61 -2.41
CA TYR A 245 10.55 -2.22 -2.61
C TYR A 245 10.27 -0.82 -2.04
N LEU A 246 10.73 -0.53 -0.81
CA LEU A 246 10.68 0.81 -0.24
C LEU A 246 11.45 1.82 -1.06
N LEU A 247 12.62 1.42 -1.58
CA LEU A 247 13.42 2.24 -2.46
C LEU A 247 12.68 2.61 -3.75
N GLY A 248 12.00 1.64 -4.36
CA GLY A 248 11.14 1.87 -5.51
C GLY A 248 10.01 2.85 -5.20
N LYS A 249 9.39 2.76 -4.02
CA LYS A 249 8.35 3.70 -3.59
C LYS A 249 8.89 5.11 -3.31
N ILE A 250 10.06 5.24 -2.70
CA ILE A 250 10.73 6.55 -2.53
C ILE A 250 10.96 7.20 -3.90
N MET A 251 11.48 6.43 -4.86
CA MET A 251 11.69 6.91 -6.22
C MET A 251 10.38 7.30 -6.92
N GLU A 252 9.31 6.52 -6.76
CA GLU A 252 7.97 6.82 -7.28
C GLU A 252 7.46 8.16 -6.72
N ASN A 253 7.52 8.35 -5.39
CA ASN A 253 7.07 9.56 -4.71
C ASN A 253 7.85 10.81 -5.17
N ILE A 254 9.18 10.72 -5.25
CA ILE A 254 10.03 11.84 -5.71
C ILE A 254 9.71 12.19 -7.16
N LYS A 255 9.50 11.19 -8.02
CA LYS A 255 9.11 11.41 -9.41
C LYS A 255 7.76 12.07 -9.57
N GLN A 256 6.77 11.63 -8.79
CA GLN A 256 5.46 12.28 -8.77
C GLN A 256 5.57 13.75 -8.50
N LYS A 257 6.32 14.08 -7.46
CA LYS A 257 6.49 15.45 -7.07
C LYS A 257 7.29 16.28 -8.08
N SER A 258 8.28 15.68 -8.75
CA SER A 258 9.03 16.37 -9.80
C SER A 258 8.16 16.72 -11.02
N LEU A 259 7.18 15.87 -11.37
CA LEU A 259 6.28 16.09 -12.51
C LEU A 259 5.14 17.07 -12.20
N HIS A 260 4.77 17.18 -10.92
CA HIS A 260 3.55 17.87 -10.48
C HIS A 260 3.82 18.87 -9.35
N ILE A 261 4.93 19.60 -9.44
CA ILE A 261 5.39 20.51 -8.37
C ILE A 261 4.39 21.62 -8.01
N HIS A 262 3.44 21.90 -8.91
CA HIS A 262 2.38 22.90 -8.77
C HIS A 262 0.98 22.29 -8.55
N ASP A 263 0.84 20.96 -8.54
CA ASP A 263 -0.44 20.30 -8.37
C ASP A 263 -0.79 20.15 -6.88
N ALA A 264 -1.92 20.74 -6.48
CA ALA A 264 -2.41 20.69 -5.11
C ALA A 264 -3.21 19.42 -4.79
N SER A 265 -3.53 18.56 -5.77
CA SER A 265 -4.36 17.36 -5.52
C SER A 265 -3.60 16.18 -4.92
N GLU A 266 -2.27 16.14 -5.03
CA GLU A 266 -1.42 15.04 -4.53
C GLU A 266 -0.63 15.45 -3.28
N PRO A 267 -0.36 14.52 -2.33
CA PRO A 267 0.44 14.78 -1.14
C PRO A 267 1.78 15.41 -1.49
N SER A 268 1.96 16.67 -1.10
CA SER A 268 3.22 17.37 -1.31
C SER A 268 4.38 16.77 -0.48
N VAL A 269 4.13 16.07 0.64
CA VAL A 269 5.19 15.43 1.45
C VAL A 269 4.76 14.05 1.91
N TYR A 270 5.64 13.07 1.74
CA TYR A 270 5.47 11.75 2.35
C TYR A 270 6.31 11.63 3.62
N ILE A 271 5.69 11.25 4.73
CA ILE A 271 6.38 11.00 6.01
C ILE A 271 6.19 9.53 6.38
N TYR A 272 7.29 8.78 6.44
CA TYR A 272 7.30 7.38 6.86
C TYR A 272 7.95 7.23 8.24
N SER A 273 7.22 6.67 9.19
CA SER A 273 7.76 6.24 10.48
C SER A 273 8.16 4.77 10.42
N VAL A 274 9.44 4.48 10.61
CA VAL A 274 10.06 3.17 10.38
C VAL A 274 10.88 2.71 11.59
N ASN A 275 11.49 1.53 11.50
CA ASN A 275 12.53 1.10 12.44
C ASN A 275 13.93 1.40 11.89
N LYS A 276 14.94 1.39 12.79
CA LYS A 276 16.36 1.58 12.44
C LYS A 276 16.82 0.59 11.35
N GLN A 277 16.36 -0.65 11.37
CA GLN A 277 16.75 -1.69 10.39
C GLN A 277 16.33 -1.34 8.96
N THR A 278 15.21 -0.64 8.79
CA THR A 278 14.70 -0.23 7.48
C THR A 278 15.62 0.83 6.85
N LEU A 279 16.05 1.81 7.64
CA LEU A 279 17.01 2.82 7.20
C LEU A 279 18.38 2.20 6.87
N ILE A 280 18.87 1.27 7.71
CA ILE A 280 20.11 0.52 7.44
C ILE A 280 20.00 -0.25 6.13
N GLY A 281 18.90 -0.98 5.92
CA GLY A 281 18.67 -1.74 4.70
C GLY A 281 18.64 -0.86 3.45
N LEU A 282 18.03 0.33 3.52
CA LEU A 282 18.05 1.32 2.44
C LEU A 282 19.48 1.78 2.13
N MET A 283 20.26 2.17 3.13
CA MET A 283 21.65 2.60 2.96
C MET A 283 22.52 1.53 2.28
N HIS A 284 22.35 0.26 2.67
CA HIS A 284 23.03 -0.84 2.00
C HIS A 284 22.54 -1.08 0.56
N ALA A 285 21.23 -0.90 0.30
CA ALA A 285 20.66 -1.11 -1.03
C ALA A 285 21.19 -0.09 -2.04
N ILE A 286 21.41 1.17 -1.63
CA ILE A 286 21.98 2.23 -2.47
C ILE A 286 23.52 2.28 -2.44
N ARG A 287 24.17 1.21 -1.96
CA ARG A 287 25.65 1.06 -1.89
C ARG A 287 26.37 2.12 -1.05
N LEU A 288 25.69 2.74 -0.10
CA LEU A 288 26.28 3.62 0.92
C LEU A 288 26.65 2.85 2.19
N ALA A 289 27.09 1.60 2.01
CA ALA A 289 27.32 0.62 3.08
C ALA A 289 28.37 1.07 4.11
N ASP A 290 29.27 1.99 3.76
CA ASP A 290 30.27 2.56 4.66
C ASP A 290 29.66 3.45 5.77
N CYS A 291 28.35 3.73 5.71
CA CYS A 291 27.60 4.48 6.72
C CYS A 291 26.92 3.62 7.78
N TYR A 292 27.73 2.87 8.51
CA TYR A 292 27.28 1.91 9.52
C TYR A 292 26.60 2.50 10.77
N ILE A 293 26.47 3.82 10.90
CA ILE A 293 25.98 4.46 12.12
C ILE A 293 24.59 5.06 11.83
N VAL A 294 23.58 4.22 11.65
CA VAL A 294 22.17 4.64 11.81
C VAL A 294 21.76 4.31 13.24
N LYS A 295 21.50 5.34 14.05
CA LYS A 295 21.04 5.20 15.43
C LYS A 295 19.52 5.13 15.52
N ASP A 296 19.00 4.71 16.67
CA ASP A 296 17.57 4.90 16.94
C ASP A 296 17.26 6.40 16.89
N GLY A 297 16.11 6.74 16.33
CA GLY A 297 15.73 8.13 16.12
C GLY A 297 16.36 8.82 14.92
N SER A 298 17.17 8.13 14.11
CA SER A 298 17.70 8.72 12.88
C SER A 298 16.62 9.06 11.86
N ALA A 299 16.89 10.04 11.01
CA ALA A 299 16.04 10.43 9.91
C ALA A 299 16.80 10.42 8.58
N MET A 300 16.09 10.06 7.51
CA MET A 300 16.52 10.23 6.12
C MET A 300 15.56 11.21 5.45
N VAL A 301 16.08 12.32 4.95
CA VAL A 301 15.29 13.40 4.32
C VAL A 301 15.67 13.51 2.86
N PHE A 302 14.67 13.54 1.99
CA PHE A 302 14.82 13.80 0.56
C PHE A 302 14.26 15.19 0.27
N GLN A 303 15.09 16.05 -0.31
CA GLN A 303 14.72 17.40 -0.72
C GLN A 303 15.17 17.66 -2.17
N MET A 304 14.57 18.66 -2.80
CA MET A 304 14.86 19.05 -4.18
C MET A 304 15.28 20.52 -4.24
N ASN A 305 16.32 20.81 -5.02
CA ASN A 305 16.76 22.18 -5.33
C ASN A 305 16.35 22.54 -6.77
N VAL A 306 15.83 23.75 -6.98
CA VAL A 306 15.22 24.18 -8.25
C VAL A 306 16.06 25.26 -8.98
N GLU A 307 17.09 25.84 -8.35
CA GLU A 307 17.78 27.04 -8.87
C GLU A 307 18.61 26.83 -10.16
N ARG A 308 19.22 25.66 -10.37
CA ARG A 308 20.20 25.47 -11.48
C ARG A 308 20.17 24.13 -12.20
N ALA A 309 19.48 23.13 -11.63
CA ALA A 309 19.16 21.82 -12.20
C ALA A 309 18.33 21.05 -11.15
N LEU A 310 17.46 20.12 -11.56
CA LEU A 310 16.75 19.23 -10.63
C LEU A 310 17.76 18.32 -9.93
N THR A 311 18.14 18.66 -8.70
CA THR A 311 18.98 17.79 -7.86
C THR A 311 18.16 17.25 -6.68
N VAL A 312 18.40 15.99 -6.35
CA VAL A 312 17.82 15.34 -5.16
C VAL A 312 18.90 15.22 -4.11
N GLU A 313 18.67 15.86 -2.97
CA GLU A 313 19.56 15.78 -1.83
C GLU A 313 19.00 14.79 -0.80
N MET A 314 19.84 13.84 -0.38
CA MET A 314 19.54 12.89 0.69
C MET A 314 20.36 13.23 1.93
N LEU A 315 19.68 13.61 3.00
CA LEU A 315 20.27 13.97 4.28
C LEU A 315 20.04 12.83 5.28
N VAL A 316 21.11 12.31 5.89
CA VAL A 316 21.02 11.30 6.95
C VAL A 316 21.43 11.93 8.28
N GLN A 317 20.50 12.03 9.22
CA GLN A 317 20.73 12.69 10.50
C GLN A 317 20.62 11.70 11.66
N ASN A 318 21.64 11.67 12.50
CA ASN A 318 21.65 10.95 13.78
C ASN A 318 21.45 11.96 14.92
N GLU A 319 20.68 11.61 15.95
CA GLU A 319 20.30 12.52 17.05
C GLU A 319 21.47 13.01 17.95
N ASN A 320 22.75 12.62 17.73
CA ASN A 320 23.85 12.84 18.68
C ASN A 320 25.27 12.93 18.06
N PHE A 321 25.50 13.65 16.97
CA PHE A 321 26.86 13.72 16.37
C PHE A 321 27.90 14.42 17.28
N GLU A 322 27.52 15.42 18.07
CA GLU A 322 28.48 16.21 18.87
C GLU A 322 28.92 15.57 20.19
N ARG A 323 28.04 14.84 20.89
CA ARG A 323 28.33 14.33 22.25
C ARG A 323 29.37 13.19 22.33
N LEU A 324 29.78 12.62 21.21
CA LEU A 324 30.61 11.40 21.17
C LEU A 324 32.04 11.62 20.67
N GLY A 325 32.48 12.87 20.48
CA GLY A 325 33.86 13.14 20.06
C GLY A 325 34.24 12.54 18.70
N MET A 326 33.27 12.12 17.89
CA MET A 326 33.50 11.63 16.55
C MET A 326 33.66 12.82 15.61
N VAL A 327 34.91 13.17 15.32
CA VAL A 327 35.31 14.05 14.22
C VAL A 327 34.51 13.65 12.97
N HIS A 328 34.03 14.63 12.22
CA HIS A 328 33.33 14.46 10.93
C HIS A 328 33.99 13.37 10.08
N SER A 329 33.48 12.15 10.15
CA SER A 329 33.81 11.13 9.17
C SER A 329 33.15 11.57 7.87
N ARG A 330 33.96 12.11 6.94
CA ARG A 330 33.53 12.57 5.60
C ARG A 330 32.71 11.52 4.80
N LYS A 331 32.65 10.26 5.27
CA LYS A 331 31.96 9.15 4.60
C LYS A 331 30.43 9.18 4.68
N CYS A 332 29.82 9.90 5.62
CA CYS A 332 28.35 9.97 5.80
C CYS A 332 27.83 11.40 5.78
N SER A 333 28.18 12.09 4.72
CA SER A 333 27.81 13.48 4.46
C SER A 333 26.47 13.54 3.71
N ASN A 334 25.88 14.72 3.58
CA ASN A 334 24.76 14.97 2.68
C ASN A 334 25.12 14.49 1.26
N PHE A 335 24.23 13.71 0.64
CA PHE A 335 24.44 13.23 -0.73
C PHE A 335 23.63 14.10 -1.68
N THR A 336 24.28 14.66 -2.69
CA THR A 336 23.62 15.42 -3.76
C THR A 336 23.77 14.63 -5.04
N TYR A 337 22.64 14.32 -5.68
CA TYR A 337 22.60 13.64 -6.97
C TYR A 337 21.86 14.52 -7.98
N SER A 338 22.26 14.51 -9.25
CA SER A 338 21.32 14.91 -10.31
C SER A 338 20.10 14.00 -10.27
N PHE A 339 18.96 14.47 -10.78
CA PHE A 339 17.77 13.66 -10.83
C PHE A 339 18.02 12.36 -11.62
N GLU A 340 18.71 12.44 -12.76
CA GLU A 340 19.05 11.28 -13.61
C GLU A 340 19.93 10.27 -12.87
N GLU A 341 20.98 10.71 -12.18
CA GLU A 341 21.83 9.82 -11.35
C GLU A 341 21.04 9.18 -10.21
N PHE A 342 20.16 9.95 -9.56
CA PHE A 342 19.28 9.46 -8.51
C PHE A 342 18.38 8.34 -9.05
N VAL A 343 17.78 8.55 -10.23
CA VAL A 343 16.98 7.54 -10.92
C VAL A 343 17.80 6.29 -11.21
N GLU A 344 19.01 6.42 -11.73
CA GLU A 344 19.83 5.29 -12.15
C GLU A 344 20.31 4.44 -10.97
N ILE A 345 20.83 5.08 -9.91
CA ILE A 345 21.28 4.41 -8.68
C ILE A 345 20.10 3.63 -8.05
N PHE A 346 18.93 4.26 -7.97
CA PHE A 346 17.77 3.66 -7.32
C PHE A 346 17.15 2.58 -8.20
N LYS A 347 17.09 2.76 -9.52
CA LYS A 347 16.62 1.74 -10.49
C LYS A 347 17.41 0.45 -10.36
N ASN A 348 18.74 0.52 -10.32
CA ASN A 348 19.61 -0.65 -10.14
C ASN A 348 19.40 -1.36 -8.79
N ALA A 349 18.97 -0.62 -7.77
CA ALA A 349 18.68 -1.11 -6.43
C ALA A 349 17.20 -1.50 -6.19
N THR A 350 16.30 -1.30 -7.17
CA THR A 350 14.91 -1.78 -7.12
C THR A 350 14.80 -3.26 -7.49
N LEU A 351 13.94 -4.01 -6.80
CA LEU A 351 13.96 -5.47 -6.80
C LEU A 351 13.95 -6.11 -8.20
N TYR A 352 13.22 -5.57 -9.19
CA TYR A 352 13.03 -6.23 -10.48
C TYR A 352 12.68 -5.24 -11.61
N PRO A 353 13.34 -5.27 -12.78
CA PRO A 353 12.88 -4.55 -13.97
C PRO A 353 11.49 -5.03 -14.40
N LEU A 354 10.64 -4.05 -14.69
CA LEU A 354 9.24 -4.23 -15.05
C LEU A 354 9.10 -4.56 -16.55
N LYS A 355 8.32 -5.57 -16.93
CA LYS A 355 8.19 -6.00 -18.35
C LYS A 355 6.82 -5.74 -18.97
N ASN A 356 5.74 -6.02 -18.25
CA ASN A 356 4.38 -5.89 -18.78
C ASN A 356 3.37 -5.59 -17.67
N ARG A 357 2.29 -4.88 -18.02
CA ARG A 357 1.22 -4.51 -17.11
C ARG A 357 -0.16 -4.75 -17.70
N HIS A 358 -1.07 -5.17 -16.84
CA HIS A 358 -2.50 -5.16 -17.10
C HIS A 358 -3.19 -4.41 -15.99
N HIS A 359 -3.95 -3.39 -16.36
CA HIS A 359 -4.79 -2.62 -15.46
C HIS A 359 -6.22 -2.83 -15.85
N MET A 360 -7.06 -3.21 -14.89
CA MET A 360 -8.50 -3.21 -15.09
C MET A 360 -9.15 -2.42 -13.99
N TYR A 361 -10.03 -1.51 -14.36
CA TYR A 361 -10.73 -0.67 -13.40
C TYR A 361 -12.21 -0.63 -13.67
N ARG A 362 -12.96 -0.45 -12.59
CA ARG A 362 -14.39 -0.13 -12.66
C ARG A 362 -14.52 1.33 -13.11
N HIS A 363 -15.48 1.62 -13.98
CA HIS A 363 -15.88 2.99 -14.33
C HIS A 363 -16.07 3.90 -13.10
N GLY A 364 -15.97 5.22 -13.32
CA GLY A 364 -16.20 6.22 -12.30
C GLY A 364 -17.67 6.30 -11.85
N TYR A 365 -17.94 7.15 -10.87
CA TYR A 365 -19.29 7.40 -10.40
C TYR A 365 -20.27 7.84 -11.53
N ARG A 366 -21.53 7.39 -11.46
CA ARG A 366 -22.52 7.54 -12.53
C ARG A 366 -23.93 7.83 -12.00
N THR A 367 -24.80 8.31 -12.88
CA THR A 367 -26.25 8.41 -12.65
C THR A 367 -26.90 7.01 -12.51
N PRO A 368 -28.16 6.90 -12.05
CA PRO A 368 -28.85 5.62 -11.87
C PRO A 368 -28.84 4.77 -13.14
N LEU A 369 -29.03 3.45 -13.02
CA LEU A 369 -29.25 2.62 -14.22
C LEU A 369 -30.67 2.80 -14.81
N GLY A 370 -31.53 3.49 -14.08
CA GLY A 370 -32.98 3.52 -14.21
C GLY A 370 -33.56 3.59 -12.80
N THR A 371 -34.87 3.86 -12.70
CA THR A 371 -35.57 3.94 -11.43
C THR A 371 -36.92 3.21 -11.47
N PHE A 372 -37.63 3.21 -10.35
CA PHE A 372 -38.97 2.65 -10.20
C PHE A 372 -40.06 3.68 -10.61
N PRO A 373 -41.24 3.21 -11.06
CA PRO A 373 -42.32 4.06 -11.59
C PRO A 373 -42.75 5.24 -10.71
N THR A 374 -42.76 5.05 -9.39
CA THR A 374 -43.21 6.06 -8.43
C THR A 374 -42.11 7.01 -7.96
N ASP A 375 -40.89 6.88 -8.49
CA ASP A 375 -39.82 7.83 -8.19
C ASP A 375 -40.16 9.19 -8.81
N GLU A 376 -40.06 10.25 -8.02
CA GLU A 376 -40.25 11.62 -8.51
C GLU A 376 -39.13 12.00 -9.49
N TYR A 377 -37.92 11.52 -9.25
CA TYR A 377 -36.72 11.87 -10.01
C TYR A 377 -36.48 10.86 -11.13
N GLN A 378 -37.23 11.02 -12.23
CA GLN A 378 -37.05 10.24 -13.45
C GLN A 378 -35.82 10.70 -14.24
N GLU A 379 -35.64 10.18 -15.45
CA GLU A 379 -34.44 10.41 -16.27
C GLU A 379 -34.13 11.90 -16.48
N TRP A 380 -35.17 12.73 -16.61
CA TRP A 380 -35.06 14.19 -16.79
C TRP A 380 -34.37 14.90 -15.61
N ALA A 381 -34.36 14.31 -14.41
CA ALA A 381 -33.75 14.91 -13.23
C ALA A 381 -32.20 14.83 -13.27
N TYR A 382 -31.63 13.99 -14.13
CA TYR A 382 -30.19 13.76 -14.18
C TYR A 382 -29.56 14.40 -15.41
N PRO A 383 -28.47 15.18 -15.25
CA PRO A 383 -27.72 15.68 -16.40
C PRO A 383 -27.24 14.52 -17.29
N ASN A 384 -27.56 14.59 -18.59
CA ASN A 384 -27.35 13.54 -19.59
C ASN A 384 -28.16 12.23 -19.37
N GLY A 385 -29.14 12.23 -18.47
CA GLY A 385 -30.02 11.08 -18.24
C GLY A 385 -29.38 9.94 -17.45
N PHE A 386 -29.96 8.75 -17.57
CA PHE A 386 -29.52 7.57 -16.82
C PHE A 386 -28.26 6.95 -17.40
N ARG A 387 -27.56 6.16 -16.56
CA ARG A 387 -26.38 5.34 -16.89
C ARG A 387 -25.11 6.11 -17.26
N GLN A 388 -25.17 7.44 -17.24
CA GLN A 388 -24.09 8.31 -17.67
C GLN A 388 -23.06 8.58 -16.57
N LEU A 389 -21.80 8.75 -16.98
CA LEU A 389 -20.72 9.17 -16.09
C LEU A 389 -21.00 10.58 -15.59
N THR A 390 -20.84 10.84 -14.29
CA THR A 390 -20.97 12.19 -13.75
C THR A 390 -19.63 12.93 -13.78
N LYS A 391 -19.65 14.25 -13.54
CA LYS A 391 -18.43 15.04 -13.32
C LYS A 391 -17.55 14.45 -12.22
N LEU A 392 -18.15 14.03 -11.10
CA LEU A 392 -17.46 13.33 -10.02
C LEU A 392 -16.81 12.02 -10.52
N GLY A 393 -17.52 11.25 -11.35
CA GLY A 393 -16.97 10.02 -11.90
C GLY A 393 -15.78 10.24 -12.83
N CYS A 394 -15.83 11.29 -13.65
CA CYS A 394 -14.71 11.69 -14.49
C CYS A 394 -13.51 12.12 -13.64
N GLN A 395 -13.72 12.95 -12.61
CA GLN A 395 -12.68 13.37 -11.67
C GLN A 395 -12.01 12.18 -10.97
N GLN A 396 -12.80 11.21 -10.49
CA GLN A 396 -12.26 9.98 -9.88
C GLN A 396 -11.39 9.17 -10.84
N GLN A 397 -11.73 9.15 -12.13
CA GLN A 397 -10.95 8.44 -13.15
C GLN A 397 -9.70 9.21 -13.52
N TYR A 398 -9.78 10.53 -13.60
CA TYR A 398 -8.64 11.43 -13.80
C TYR A 398 -7.61 11.25 -12.68
N GLU A 399 -8.03 11.25 -11.41
CA GLU A 399 -7.17 10.96 -10.25
C GLU A 399 -6.56 9.56 -10.30
N LEU A 400 -7.33 8.55 -10.73
CA LEU A 400 -6.77 7.22 -10.97
C LEU A 400 -5.72 7.26 -12.10
N GLY A 401 -5.93 8.07 -13.12
CA GLY A 401 -5.00 8.29 -14.24
C GLY A 401 -3.68 8.88 -13.77
N GLN A 402 -3.74 9.96 -12.99
CA GLN A 402 -2.57 10.58 -12.36
C GLN A 402 -1.81 9.57 -11.49
N TYR A 403 -2.54 8.80 -10.67
CA TYR A 403 -1.94 7.74 -9.86
C TYR A 403 -1.21 6.69 -10.72
N LEU A 404 -1.81 6.23 -11.82
CA LEU A 404 -1.21 5.23 -12.71
C LEU A 404 0.00 5.78 -13.48
N ARG A 405 -0.11 6.99 -14.03
CA ARG A 405 1.03 7.71 -14.62
C ARG A 405 2.16 7.76 -13.62
N GLY A 406 1.80 8.01 -12.38
CA GLY A 406 2.77 8.17 -11.35
C GLY A 406 3.53 6.91 -10.98
N ARG A 407 2.76 5.87 -10.68
CA ARG A 407 3.25 4.53 -10.39
C ARG A 407 4.14 3.98 -11.49
N TYR A 408 3.88 4.33 -12.75
CA TYR A 408 4.56 3.78 -13.91
C TYR A 408 5.45 4.76 -14.67
N ALA A 409 5.80 5.91 -14.09
CA ALA A 409 6.67 6.91 -14.71
C ALA A 409 8.03 6.34 -15.17
N ASN A 410 8.54 5.30 -14.49
CA ASN A 410 9.83 4.66 -14.83
C ASN A 410 9.73 3.55 -15.85
N PHE A 411 8.50 3.18 -16.13
CA PHE A 411 8.17 2.09 -17.00
C PHE A 411 7.73 2.64 -18.35
N LEU A 412 6.80 3.60 -18.35
CA LEU A 412 6.30 4.28 -19.54
C LEU A 412 7.22 5.43 -19.97
N SER A 413 7.18 5.80 -21.25
CA SER A 413 7.80 7.04 -21.74
C SER A 413 7.17 8.27 -21.11
N ASP A 414 7.87 9.40 -21.16
CA ASP A 414 7.38 10.64 -20.57
C ASP A 414 6.14 11.21 -21.27
N HIS A 415 6.03 10.91 -22.56
CA HIS A 415 4.88 11.20 -23.41
C HIS A 415 4.06 9.95 -23.72
N TYR A 416 2.84 10.16 -24.23
CA TYR A 416 2.05 9.05 -24.77
C TYR A 416 2.76 8.43 -25.97
N ASN A 417 2.96 7.11 -25.92
CA ASN A 417 3.50 6.35 -27.03
C ASN A 417 2.55 5.20 -27.38
N ALA A 418 1.96 5.25 -28.57
CA ALA A 418 1.00 4.26 -29.05
C ALA A 418 1.57 2.83 -29.15
N SER A 419 2.89 2.68 -29.24
CA SER A 419 3.53 1.36 -29.19
C SER A 419 3.59 0.79 -27.77
N GLU A 420 3.48 1.61 -26.74
CA GLU A 420 3.68 1.23 -25.33
C GLU A 420 2.38 0.89 -24.62
N VAL A 421 1.25 1.46 -25.02
CA VAL A 421 -0.01 1.40 -24.30
C VAL A 421 -1.15 1.01 -25.23
N TYR A 422 -1.95 0.05 -24.81
CA TYR A 422 -3.19 -0.32 -25.47
C TYR A 422 -4.34 -0.21 -24.49
N VAL A 423 -5.40 0.50 -24.89
CA VAL A 423 -6.59 0.72 -24.06
C VAL A 423 -7.78 0.03 -24.70
N ARG A 424 -8.47 -0.79 -23.92
CA ARG A 424 -9.76 -1.39 -24.31
C ARG A 424 -10.82 -1.06 -23.28
N SER A 425 -12.02 -0.75 -23.74
CA SER A 425 -13.19 -0.55 -22.89
C SER A 425 -14.34 -1.42 -23.35
N THR A 426 -15.27 -1.75 -22.45
CA THR A 426 -16.59 -2.20 -22.87
C THR A 426 -17.33 -1.07 -23.59
N ASP A 427 -18.18 -1.44 -24.54
CA ASP A 427 -18.97 -0.51 -25.36
C ASP A 427 -20.16 0.06 -24.55
N THR A 428 -19.86 0.88 -23.54
CA THR A 428 -20.83 1.66 -22.79
C THR A 428 -20.29 3.06 -22.54
N ASP A 429 -21.13 4.09 -22.68
CA ASP A 429 -20.71 5.50 -22.58
C ASP A 429 -19.91 5.79 -21.32
N ARG A 430 -20.35 5.26 -20.17
CA ARG A 430 -19.70 5.46 -18.88
C ARG A 430 -18.30 4.83 -18.78
N THR A 431 -18.03 3.73 -19.48
CA THR A 431 -16.71 3.07 -19.47
C THR A 431 -15.79 3.72 -20.49
N LEU A 432 -16.29 4.09 -21.66
CA LEU A 432 -15.55 4.86 -22.66
C LEU A 432 -15.14 6.23 -22.10
N SER A 433 -16.10 6.99 -21.56
CA SER A 433 -15.83 8.30 -20.94
C SER A 433 -14.92 8.17 -19.71
N SER A 434 -15.03 7.08 -18.93
CA SER A 434 -14.11 6.83 -17.83
C SER A 434 -12.69 6.61 -18.33
N ALA A 435 -12.52 5.90 -19.45
CA ALA A 435 -11.22 5.67 -20.05
C ALA A 435 -10.61 7.00 -20.52
N GLU A 436 -11.37 7.85 -21.21
CA GLU A 436 -10.91 9.17 -21.64
C GLU A 436 -10.48 10.06 -20.46
N CYS A 437 -11.30 10.14 -19.40
CA CYS A 437 -10.93 10.89 -18.19
C CYS A 437 -9.68 10.33 -17.52
N ASN A 438 -9.54 8.99 -17.47
CA ASN A 438 -8.36 8.33 -16.94
C ASN A 438 -7.11 8.63 -17.77
N LEU A 439 -7.21 8.58 -19.09
CA LEU A 439 -6.11 8.84 -20.01
C LEU A 439 -5.70 10.31 -20.02
N ALA A 440 -6.64 11.23 -19.81
CA ALA A 440 -6.35 12.66 -19.63
C ALA A 440 -5.45 12.90 -18.40
N GLY A 441 -5.71 12.21 -17.29
CA GLY A 441 -4.86 12.26 -16.10
C GLY A 441 -3.55 11.49 -16.26
N MET A 442 -3.55 10.47 -17.12
CA MET A 442 -2.40 9.60 -17.31
C MET A 442 -1.39 10.13 -18.33
N PHE A 443 -1.84 10.83 -19.37
CA PHE A 443 -1.02 11.28 -20.50
C PHE A 443 -1.28 12.76 -20.86
N PRO A 444 -1.01 13.70 -19.95
CA PRO A 444 -1.00 15.11 -20.32
C PRO A 444 0.03 15.35 -21.45
N PRO A 445 -0.30 16.16 -22.47
CA PRO A 445 0.61 16.39 -23.60
C PRO A 445 1.88 17.12 -23.16
N ASP A 446 3.03 16.60 -23.60
CA ASP A 446 4.32 17.30 -23.52
C ASP A 446 4.43 18.37 -24.61
N GLU A 447 5.47 19.21 -24.59
CA GLU A 447 5.64 20.31 -25.57
C GLU A 447 5.50 19.86 -27.03
N SER A 448 5.95 18.65 -27.35
CA SER A 448 5.87 18.10 -28.71
C SER A 448 4.48 17.55 -29.07
N GLN A 449 3.67 17.20 -28.07
CA GLN A 449 2.32 16.64 -28.21
C GLN A 449 1.21 17.67 -27.99
N ILE A 450 1.55 18.90 -27.60
CA ILE A 450 0.58 20.01 -27.53
C ILE A 450 0.18 20.37 -28.96
N TRP A 451 -1.00 19.92 -29.36
CA TRP A 451 -1.62 20.30 -30.64
C TRP A 451 -2.40 21.61 -30.54
N ASN A 452 -2.73 22.05 -29.32
CA ASN A 452 -3.44 23.29 -29.03
C ASN A 452 -2.99 23.87 -27.68
N GLU A 453 -2.45 25.10 -27.69
CA GLU A 453 -1.86 25.75 -26.52
C GLU A 453 -2.86 25.96 -25.37
N ASN A 454 -4.15 26.10 -25.69
CA ASN A 454 -5.21 26.33 -24.70
C ASN A 454 -5.82 25.02 -24.16
N ILE A 455 -5.48 23.86 -24.75
CA ILE A 455 -6.06 22.56 -24.38
C ILE A 455 -4.93 21.60 -23.99
N ARG A 456 -4.74 21.42 -22.68
CA ARG A 456 -3.78 20.47 -22.10
C ARG A 456 -4.32 19.03 -22.08
N TRP A 457 -4.81 18.57 -23.23
CA TRP A 457 -5.30 17.22 -23.47
C TRP A 457 -4.88 16.77 -24.87
N GLN A 458 -4.64 15.47 -25.03
CA GLN A 458 -4.36 14.83 -26.32
C GLN A 458 -5.25 13.60 -26.52
N PRO A 459 -5.60 13.28 -27.78
CA PRO A 459 -6.36 12.09 -28.08
C PRO A 459 -5.53 10.83 -27.84
N VAL A 460 -6.04 9.91 -27.00
CA VAL A 460 -5.46 8.58 -26.80
C VAL A 460 -6.52 7.54 -27.19
N PRO A 461 -6.27 6.67 -28.19
CA PRO A 461 -7.28 5.74 -28.68
C PRO A 461 -7.80 4.76 -27.61
N VAL A 462 -9.12 4.69 -27.45
CA VAL A 462 -9.83 3.69 -26.64
C VAL A 462 -10.53 2.70 -27.57
N HIS A 463 -10.06 1.46 -27.60
CA HIS A 463 -10.63 0.42 -28.44
C HIS A 463 -11.83 -0.25 -27.76
N THR A 464 -12.84 -0.65 -28.53
CA THR A 464 -13.98 -1.39 -28.01
C THR A 464 -14.51 -2.39 -29.02
N LEU A 465 -15.36 -3.30 -28.55
CA LEU A 465 -16.14 -4.21 -29.39
C LEU A 465 -17.62 -4.02 -29.06
N PRO A 466 -18.52 -4.18 -30.05
CA PRO A 466 -19.96 -4.16 -29.81
C PRO A 466 -20.36 -5.07 -28.64
N THR A 467 -21.34 -4.63 -27.85
CA THR A 467 -21.77 -5.33 -26.61
C THR A 467 -22.04 -6.83 -26.78
N ASN A 468 -22.56 -7.26 -27.94
CA ASN A 468 -22.84 -8.67 -28.23
C ASN A 468 -21.59 -9.51 -28.56
N GLN A 469 -20.47 -8.87 -28.87
CA GLN A 469 -19.17 -9.50 -29.19
C GLN A 469 -18.13 -9.31 -28.07
N GLU A 470 -18.41 -8.47 -27.08
CA GLU A 470 -17.51 -8.20 -25.97
C GLU A 470 -17.59 -9.34 -24.92
N TYR A 471 -16.78 -10.39 -25.11
CA TYR A 471 -16.70 -11.55 -24.20
C TYR A 471 -15.60 -11.44 -23.13
N LEU A 472 -14.71 -10.45 -23.22
CA LEU A 472 -13.52 -10.33 -22.38
C LEU A 472 -13.78 -9.50 -21.12
N LEU A 473 -14.46 -8.36 -21.26
CA LEU A 473 -14.60 -7.36 -20.20
C LEU A 473 -16.03 -7.23 -19.65
N ARG A 474 -17.02 -7.84 -20.30
CA ARG A 474 -18.41 -7.88 -19.83
C ARG A 474 -18.66 -9.15 -19.02
N THR A 475 -19.71 -9.15 -18.21
CA THR A 475 -20.22 -10.33 -17.49
C THR A 475 -21.72 -10.53 -17.76
N GLY A 476 -22.29 -11.66 -17.37
CA GLY A 476 -23.72 -11.94 -17.49
C GLY A 476 -24.12 -12.44 -18.87
N PHE A 477 -23.29 -13.28 -19.49
CA PHE A 477 -23.63 -13.93 -20.76
C PHE A 477 -24.48 -15.17 -20.51
N ASN A 478 -25.30 -15.53 -21.50
CA ASN A 478 -26.01 -16.79 -21.45
C ASN A 478 -25.02 -17.97 -21.47
N CYS A 479 -24.94 -18.70 -20.37
CA CYS A 479 -24.04 -19.83 -20.19
C CYS A 479 -24.78 -20.90 -19.37
N PRO A 480 -25.33 -21.95 -20.00
CA PRO A 480 -26.10 -22.99 -19.30
C PRO A 480 -25.34 -23.64 -18.15
N ALA A 481 -24.04 -23.90 -18.31
CA ALA A 481 -23.20 -24.41 -17.24
C ALA A 481 -23.14 -23.48 -16.02
N LEU A 482 -22.93 -22.17 -16.25
CA LEU A 482 -22.95 -21.17 -15.18
C LEU A 482 -24.33 -21.10 -14.51
N HIS A 483 -25.43 -21.16 -15.27
CA HIS A 483 -26.78 -21.18 -14.71
C HIS A 483 -27.01 -22.41 -13.82
N ALA A 484 -26.51 -23.58 -14.22
CA ALA A 484 -26.60 -24.80 -13.41
C ALA A 484 -25.81 -24.65 -12.09
N VAL A 485 -24.57 -24.15 -12.16
CA VAL A 485 -23.74 -23.87 -10.98
C VAL A 485 -24.40 -22.84 -10.07
N PHE A 486 -24.92 -21.75 -10.63
CA PHE A 486 -25.60 -20.71 -9.86
C PHE A 486 -26.81 -21.28 -9.13
N ARG A 487 -27.67 -22.05 -9.81
CA ARG A 487 -28.85 -22.67 -9.20
C ARG A 487 -28.45 -23.60 -8.04
N ASN A 488 -27.49 -24.49 -8.29
CA ASN A 488 -27.02 -25.46 -7.29
C ASN A 488 -26.44 -24.77 -6.04
N GLN A 489 -25.67 -23.68 -6.22
CA GLN A 489 -24.97 -23.02 -5.12
C GLN A 489 -25.76 -21.90 -4.43
N SER A 490 -26.86 -21.42 -5.02
CA SER A 490 -27.48 -20.16 -4.58
C SER A 490 -28.99 -20.22 -4.37
N ASN A 491 -29.71 -21.18 -4.95
CA ASN A 491 -31.18 -21.19 -4.88
C ASN A 491 -31.70 -21.31 -3.45
N GLU A 492 -31.12 -22.20 -2.63
CA GLU A 492 -31.52 -22.35 -1.22
C GLU A 492 -31.40 -21.03 -0.44
N LEU A 493 -30.28 -20.31 -0.63
CA LEU A 493 -30.09 -19.01 0.00
C LEU A 493 -31.06 -17.95 -0.54
N ILE A 494 -31.34 -17.97 -1.84
CA ILE A 494 -32.30 -17.05 -2.47
C ILE A 494 -33.70 -17.29 -1.90
N GLU A 495 -34.16 -18.53 -1.85
CA GLU A 495 -35.46 -18.92 -1.29
C GLU A 495 -35.57 -18.50 0.17
N LYS A 496 -34.51 -18.75 0.96
CA LYS A 496 -34.45 -18.32 2.35
C LYS A 496 -34.57 -16.81 2.50
N VAL A 497 -33.75 -16.02 1.78
CA VAL A 497 -33.80 -14.55 1.86
C VAL A 497 -35.14 -14.02 1.34
N GLU A 498 -35.69 -14.60 0.28
CA GLU A 498 -37.00 -14.19 -0.22
C GLU A 498 -38.13 -14.47 0.76
N ASN A 499 -38.05 -15.55 1.53
CA ASN A 499 -39.01 -15.86 2.59
C ASN A 499 -38.79 -14.98 3.84
N ASP A 500 -37.55 -14.82 4.29
CA ASP A 500 -37.19 -14.03 5.48
C ASP A 500 -37.59 -12.55 5.32
N TYR A 501 -37.49 -12.01 4.09
CA TYR A 501 -37.80 -10.61 3.78
C TYR A 501 -39.09 -10.43 2.98
N LYS A 502 -40.01 -11.40 3.01
CA LYS A 502 -41.26 -11.37 2.22
C LYS A 502 -42.10 -10.11 2.44
N GLU A 503 -42.19 -9.65 3.70
CA GLU A 503 -42.97 -8.46 4.07
C GLU A 503 -42.32 -7.18 3.57
N LEU A 504 -40.98 -7.13 3.58
CA LEU A 504 -40.22 -6.02 3.01
C LEU A 504 -40.46 -5.93 1.49
N PHE A 505 -40.48 -7.06 0.79
CA PHE A 505 -40.69 -7.06 -0.65
C PHE A 505 -42.11 -6.63 -1.02
N ALA A 506 -43.12 -7.10 -0.29
CA ALA A 506 -44.50 -6.62 -0.45
C ALA A 506 -44.64 -5.11 -0.16
N PHE A 507 -43.94 -4.60 0.86
CA PHE A 507 -43.87 -3.17 1.13
C PHE A 507 -43.25 -2.39 -0.04
N LEU A 508 -42.14 -2.88 -0.59
CA LEU A 508 -41.48 -2.25 -1.73
C LEU A 508 -42.37 -2.26 -2.98
N GLU A 509 -43.19 -3.29 -3.21
CA GLU A 509 -44.12 -3.34 -4.35
C GLU A 509 -45.10 -2.16 -4.31
N ASN A 510 -45.73 -1.97 -3.15
CA ASN A 510 -46.66 -0.88 -2.91
C ASN A 510 -45.97 0.50 -3.08
N LYS A 511 -44.73 0.65 -2.61
CA LYS A 511 -44.02 1.95 -2.66
C LYS A 511 -43.38 2.28 -3.99
N THR A 512 -42.94 1.29 -4.75
CA THR A 512 -42.18 1.48 -6.00
C THR A 512 -43.06 1.39 -7.25
N GLY A 513 -44.23 0.76 -7.15
CA GLY A 513 -45.09 0.44 -8.30
C GLY A 513 -44.59 -0.76 -9.13
N TRP A 514 -43.46 -1.37 -8.78
CA TRP A 514 -43.04 -2.65 -9.36
C TRP A 514 -43.87 -3.80 -8.79
N GLN A 515 -44.08 -4.82 -9.64
CA GLN A 515 -44.83 -6.02 -9.30
C GLN A 515 -43.89 -7.21 -9.14
N ASN A 516 -44.22 -8.15 -8.26
CA ASN A 516 -43.45 -9.37 -7.99
C ASN A 516 -41.98 -9.08 -7.63
N ILE A 517 -41.75 -8.14 -6.71
CA ILE A 517 -40.40 -7.77 -6.26
C ILE A 517 -39.78 -8.97 -5.56
N LYS A 518 -38.58 -9.31 -6.04
CA LYS A 518 -37.73 -10.36 -5.53
C LYS A 518 -36.37 -9.78 -5.15
N TRP A 519 -35.51 -10.60 -4.55
CA TRP A 519 -34.21 -10.12 -4.07
C TRP A 519 -33.33 -9.50 -5.17
N ASN A 520 -33.47 -9.98 -6.41
CA ASN A 520 -32.76 -9.43 -7.59
C ASN A 520 -33.13 -7.98 -7.95
N ALA A 521 -34.31 -7.48 -7.55
CA ALA A 521 -34.76 -6.12 -7.84
C ALA A 521 -34.22 -5.09 -6.83
N VAL A 522 -33.91 -5.53 -5.61
CA VAL A 522 -33.47 -4.66 -4.49
C VAL A 522 -32.27 -3.79 -4.87
N GLY A 523 -31.30 -4.36 -5.58
CA GLY A 523 -30.11 -3.63 -6.03
C GLY A 523 -30.41 -2.44 -6.95
N LYS A 524 -31.48 -2.52 -7.76
CA LYS A 524 -31.92 -1.40 -8.62
C LYS A 524 -32.62 -0.32 -7.80
N ILE A 525 -33.48 -0.70 -6.84
CA ILE A 525 -34.21 0.22 -5.95
C ILE A 525 -33.22 1.05 -5.14
N VAL A 526 -32.36 0.41 -4.34
CA VAL A 526 -31.37 1.12 -3.53
C VAL A 526 -30.34 1.84 -4.39
N GLY A 527 -30.07 1.28 -5.58
CA GLY A 527 -29.23 1.91 -6.58
C GLY A 527 -29.77 3.25 -7.04
N SER A 528 -31.10 3.43 -7.14
CA SER A 528 -31.73 4.72 -7.45
C SER A 528 -31.76 5.64 -6.24
N LEU A 529 -32.25 5.16 -5.09
CA LEU A 529 -32.37 5.96 -3.86
C LEU A 529 -31.04 6.61 -3.46
N LYS A 530 -29.93 5.87 -3.55
CA LYS A 530 -28.60 6.46 -3.28
C LYS A 530 -28.23 7.59 -4.22
N ARG A 531 -28.64 7.54 -5.49
CA ARG A 531 -28.35 8.61 -6.46
C ARG A 531 -29.19 9.86 -6.20
N ILE A 532 -30.40 9.72 -5.67
CA ILE A 532 -31.22 10.84 -5.19
C ILE A 532 -30.44 11.60 -4.11
N VAL A 533 -29.98 10.88 -3.08
CA VAL A 533 -29.18 11.46 -1.98
C VAL A 533 -27.90 12.11 -2.52
N ASP A 534 -27.16 11.38 -3.33
CA ASP A 534 -25.88 11.85 -3.86
C ASP A 534 -26.02 13.06 -4.81
N ALA A 535 -27.20 13.24 -5.43
CA ALA A 535 -27.54 14.40 -6.26
C ALA A 535 -28.08 15.59 -5.45
N GLY A 536 -28.21 15.46 -4.13
CA GLY A 536 -28.74 16.50 -3.24
C GLY A 536 -30.27 16.63 -3.27
N TYR A 537 -30.96 15.63 -3.81
CA TYR A 537 -32.42 15.57 -3.82
C TYR A 537 -32.98 14.95 -2.55
N THR A 538 -34.26 15.22 -2.27
CA THR A 538 -34.95 14.70 -1.08
C THR A 538 -35.39 13.26 -1.32
N LEU A 539 -35.01 12.35 -0.41
CA LEU A 539 -35.51 10.97 -0.42
C LEU A 539 -37.02 10.94 -0.17
N PRO A 540 -37.76 9.98 -0.76
CA PRO A 540 -39.16 9.79 -0.42
C PRO A 540 -39.30 9.35 1.04
N ASP A 541 -40.33 9.83 1.74
CA ASP A 541 -40.51 9.64 3.20
C ASP A 541 -40.42 8.18 3.65
N TRP A 542 -40.91 7.25 2.82
CA TRP A 542 -40.88 5.83 3.12
C TRP A 542 -39.46 5.26 3.18
N ALA A 543 -38.49 5.85 2.46
CA ALA A 543 -37.10 5.40 2.44
C ALA A 543 -36.31 5.80 3.69
N ASN A 544 -36.80 6.78 4.46
CA ASN A 544 -36.20 7.24 5.71
C ASN A 544 -36.63 6.43 6.94
N GLN A 545 -37.49 5.42 6.77
CA GLN A 545 -38.00 4.59 7.85
C GLN A 545 -36.95 3.54 8.28
N THR A 546 -37.18 2.92 9.45
CA THR A 546 -36.42 1.74 9.88
C THR A 546 -37.17 0.46 9.55
N TRP A 547 -36.43 -0.64 9.44
CA TRP A 547 -36.96 -1.97 9.20
C TRP A 547 -36.27 -2.99 10.12
N LEU A 548 -37.01 -4.00 10.58
CA LEU A 548 -36.43 -5.11 11.35
C LEU A 548 -35.62 -6.02 10.43
N ASP A 549 -34.32 -6.13 10.64
CA ASP A 549 -33.46 -7.08 9.93
C ASP A 549 -33.59 -8.47 10.58
N PRO A 550 -34.23 -9.48 9.94
CA PRO A 550 -34.42 -10.80 10.52
C PRO A 550 -33.10 -11.55 10.80
N SER A 551 -32.00 -11.15 10.16
CA SER A 551 -30.69 -11.79 10.35
C SER A 551 -29.96 -11.33 11.61
N THR A 552 -30.25 -10.14 12.12
CA THR A 552 -29.65 -9.59 13.35
C THR A 552 -30.68 -9.37 14.46
N ASN A 553 -31.97 -9.40 14.13
CA ASN A 553 -33.09 -9.06 15.01
C ASN A 553 -33.00 -7.61 15.54
N GLU A 554 -32.52 -6.69 14.71
CA GLU A 554 -32.35 -5.27 15.06
C GLU A 554 -33.14 -4.37 14.10
N GLN A 555 -33.61 -3.22 14.61
CA GLN A 555 -34.17 -2.15 13.79
C GLN A 555 -33.03 -1.38 13.12
N VAL A 556 -33.01 -1.34 11.80
CA VAL A 556 -31.97 -0.67 11.00
C VAL A 556 -32.59 0.30 10.00
N PRO A 557 -31.88 1.38 9.59
CA PRO A 557 -32.37 2.23 8.51
C PRO A 557 -32.66 1.43 7.25
N LEU A 558 -33.83 1.64 6.64
CA LEU A 558 -34.28 0.85 5.48
C LEU A 558 -33.28 0.95 4.31
N ILE A 559 -32.76 2.14 4.04
CA ILE A 559 -31.76 2.34 2.98
C ILE A 559 -30.49 1.51 3.19
N ASP A 560 -30.06 1.31 4.43
CA ASP A 560 -28.89 0.51 4.78
C ASP A 560 -29.18 -0.98 4.63
N LEU A 561 -30.38 -1.43 5.03
CA LEU A 561 -30.83 -2.80 4.82
C LEU A 561 -30.91 -3.14 3.32
N LEU A 562 -31.53 -2.27 2.51
CA LEU A 562 -31.60 -2.47 1.06
C LEU A 562 -30.21 -2.44 0.43
N SER A 563 -29.28 -1.65 0.98
CA SER A 563 -27.89 -1.63 0.53
C SER A 563 -27.18 -2.95 0.79
N LYS A 564 -27.32 -3.47 2.02
CA LYS A 564 -26.80 -4.78 2.43
C LYS A 564 -27.34 -5.87 1.51
N LEU A 565 -28.66 -5.95 1.34
CA LEU A 565 -29.32 -6.95 0.50
C LEU A 565 -28.91 -6.81 -0.98
N GLY A 566 -28.86 -5.59 -1.51
CA GLY A 566 -28.43 -5.33 -2.89
C GLY A 566 -26.98 -5.74 -3.15
N PHE A 567 -26.07 -5.45 -2.22
CA PHE A 567 -24.66 -5.87 -2.31
C PHE A 567 -24.50 -7.39 -2.20
N GLN A 568 -25.18 -8.02 -1.23
CA GLN A 568 -25.15 -9.48 -1.09
C GLN A 568 -25.66 -10.17 -2.36
N ARG A 569 -26.76 -9.68 -2.94
CA ARG A 569 -27.30 -10.24 -4.19
C ARG A 569 -26.34 -10.09 -5.36
N ARG A 570 -25.62 -8.97 -5.45
CA ARG A 570 -24.60 -8.75 -6.49
C ARG A 570 -23.38 -9.65 -6.31
N LEU A 571 -22.90 -9.81 -5.08
CA LEU A 571 -21.78 -10.70 -4.77
C LEU A 571 -22.12 -12.17 -5.05
N LEU A 572 -23.37 -12.59 -4.84
CA LEU A 572 -23.85 -13.96 -5.07
C LEU A 572 -23.65 -14.44 -6.52
N GLU A 573 -23.56 -13.53 -7.48
CA GLU A 573 -23.26 -13.84 -8.89
C GLU A 573 -21.83 -14.34 -9.09
N PHE A 574 -20.91 -13.97 -8.21
CA PHE A 574 -19.47 -14.22 -8.35
C PHE A 574 -18.85 -15.01 -7.20
N ASN A 575 -19.56 -15.18 -6.07
CA ASN A 575 -19.03 -15.66 -4.79
C ASN A 575 -18.56 -17.12 -4.74
N SER A 576 -18.17 -17.71 -5.88
CA SER A 576 -17.40 -18.94 -5.95
C SER A 576 -16.46 -18.90 -7.14
N VAL A 577 -15.35 -19.64 -7.03
CA VAL A 577 -14.38 -19.81 -8.10
C VAL A 577 -15.04 -20.39 -9.36
N GLU A 578 -15.97 -21.34 -9.18
CA GLU A 578 -16.67 -22.02 -10.27
C GLU A 578 -17.62 -21.09 -11.04
N LYS A 579 -18.37 -20.23 -10.35
CA LYS A 579 -19.18 -19.19 -11.02
C LYS A 579 -18.29 -18.22 -11.78
N SER A 580 -17.26 -17.72 -11.10
CA SER A 580 -16.36 -16.70 -11.64
C SER A 580 -15.50 -17.19 -12.80
N LYS A 581 -15.25 -18.50 -12.93
CA LYS A 581 -14.57 -19.10 -14.08
C LYS A 581 -15.27 -18.76 -15.40
N TYR A 582 -16.60 -18.89 -15.48
CA TYR A 582 -17.34 -18.66 -16.73
C TYR A 582 -17.46 -17.18 -17.11
N GLU A 583 -17.27 -16.29 -16.14
CA GLU A 583 -17.35 -14.83 -16.32
C GLU A 583 -15.95 -14.23 -16.56
N GLY A 584 -15.02 -14.40 -15.61
CA GLY A 584 -13.69 -13.79 -15.63
C GLY A 584 -12.58 -14.67 -16.20
N GLY A 585 -12.83 -15.96 -16.47
CA GLY A 585 -11.80 -16.91 -16.87
C GLY A 585 -11.10 -16.57 -18.20
N LEU A 586 -11.83 -15.98 -19.15
CA LEU A 586 -11.25 -15.53 -20.41
C LEU A 586 -10.28 -14.35 -20.21
N LEU A 587 -10.60 -13.42 -19.31
CA LEU A 587 -9.71 -12.30 -18.97
C LEU A 587 -8.44 -12.80 -18.27
N ILE A 588 -8.58 -13.74 -17.32
CA ILE A 588 -7.44 -14.36 -16.62
C ILE A 588 -6.50 -15.05 -17.62
N GLY A 589 -7.04 -15.88 -18.53
CA GLY A 589 -6.23 -16.56 -19.54
C GLY A 589 -5.62 -15.60 -20.56
N THR A 590 -6.32 -14.53 -20.95
CA THR A 590 -5.79 -13.48 -21.83
C THR A 590 -4.61 -12.74 -21.21
N ILE A 591 -4.70 -12.39 -19.92
CA ILE A 591 -3.59 -11.75 -19.18
C ILE A 591 -2.37 -12.68 -19.15
N MET A 592 -2.56 -13.97 -18.86
CA MET A 592 -1.47 -14.95 -18.87
C MET A 592 -0.84 -15.09 -20.27
N LYS A 593 -1.67 -15.21 -21.31
CA LYS A 593 -1.22 -15.29 -22.70
C LYS A 593 -0.37 -14.07 -23.08
N ASN A 594 -0.83 -12.87 -22.71
CA ASN A 594 -0.11 -11.61 -22.95
C ASN A 594 1.26 -11.61 -22.26
N MET A 595 1.33 -12.05 -21.00
CA MET A 595 2.62 -12.16 -20.28
C MET A 595 3.58 -13.15 -20.96
N LYS A 596 3.11 -14.34 -21.37
CA LYS A 596 3.95 -15.33 -22.08
C LYS A 596 4.44 -14.80 -23.43
N GLN A 597 3.57 -14.14 -24.19
CA GLN A 597 3.93 -13.54 -25.48
C GLN A 597 4.98 -12.44 -25.33
N LYS A 598 4.87 -11.60 -24.28
CA LYS A 598 5.88 -10.59 -23.97
C LYS A 598 7.26 -11.22 -23.76
N ILE A 599 7.32 -12.34 -23.03
CA ILE A 599 8.57 -13.04 -22.70
C ILE A 599 9.20 -13.69 -23.94
N GLN A 600 8.37 -14.21 -24.86
CA GLN A 600 8.82 -14.83 -26.10
C GLN A 600 9.39 -13.82 -27.13
N GLY A 601 9.34 -12.51 -26.86
CA GLY A 601 10.14 -11.51 -27.56
C GLY A 601 9.71 -11.12 -28.98
N ARG A 602 8.57 -11.61 -29.50
CA ARG A 602 8.09 -11.25 -30.86
C ARG A 602 7.19 -10.03 -30.84
N LEU A 603 7.62 -8.91 -31.46
CA LEU A 603 6.81 -7.75 -31.89
C LEU A 603 5.53 -7.48 -31.07
N PHE A 604 5.61 -7.62 -29.74
CA PHE A 604 4.44 -7.69 -28.88
C PHE A 604 3.99 -6.26 -28.60
N ARG A 605 2.83 -5.90 -29.15
CA ARG A 605 2.17 -4.61 -28.90
C ARG A 605 0.93 -4.83 -28.03
N PRO A 606 0.70 -3.98 -27.04
CA PRO A 606 1.57 -2.91 -26.54
C PRO A 606 2.86 -3.47 -25.92
N THR A 607 3.97 -2.75 -26.07
CA THR A 607 5.26 -3.16 -25.54
C THR A 607 5.29 -3.10 -24.01
N LYS A 608 4.40 -2.34 -23.36
CA LYS A 608 4.44 -2.09 -21.93
C LYS A 608 3.12 -2.40 -21.21
N MET A 609 1.99 -1.83 -21.62
CA MET A 609 0.80 -1.77 -20.77
C MET A 609 -0.51 -1.99 -21.51
N PHE A 610 -1.38 -2.82 -20.93
CA PHE A 610 -2.79 -2.94 -21.27
C PHE A 610 -3.65 -2.25 -20.21
N ILE A 611 -4.62 -1.47 -20.65
CA ILE A 611 -5.61 -0.81 -19.81
C ILE A 611 -7.00 -1.30 -20.21
N TYR A 612 -7.79 -1.72 -19.24
CA TYR A 612 -9.14 -2.27 -19.40
C TYR A 612 -10.14 -1.45 -18.58
N SER A 613 -10.94 -0.62 -19.26
CA SER A 613 -12.02 0.15 -18.62
C SER A 613 -13.33 -0.64 -18.64
N ALA A 614 -13.79 -1.07 -17.46
CA ALA A 614 -14.86 -2.07 -17.34
C ALA A 614 -15.80 -1.83 -16.15
N HIS A 615 -16.35 -2.91 -15.58
CA HIS A 615 -17.43 -2.88 -14.59
C HIS A 615 -17.02 -3.50 -13.25
N ASP A 616 -17.88 -3.35 -12.24
CA ASP A 616 -17.76 -4.05 -10.97
C ASP A 616 -17.74 -5.58 -11.16
N GLY A 617 -18.60 -6.12 -12.02
CA GLY A 617 -18.66 -7.55 -12.34
C GLY A 617 -17.35 -8.09 -12.93
N THR A 618 -16.65 -7.29 -13.74
CA THR A 618 -15.36 -7.65 -14.32
C THR A 618 -14.31 -7.83 -13.21
N LEU A 619 -14.21 -6.87 -12.29
CA LEU A 619 -13.27 -6.96 -11.17
C LEU A 619 -13.66 -8.07 -10.19
N LEU A 620 -14.95 -8.21 -9.87
CA LEU A 620 -15.45 -9.24 -8.97
C LEU A 620 -15.18 -10.65 -9.53
N SER A 621 -15.53 -10.91 -10.79
CA SER A 621 -15.26 -12.20 -11.43
C SER A 621 -13.77 -12.50 -11.53
N PHE A 622 -12.92 -11.51 -11.78
CA PHE A 622 -11.47 -11.69 -11.75
C PHE A 622 -10.97 -12.05 -10.33
N LEU A 623 -11.36 -11.29 -9.32
CA LEU A 623 -10.90 -11.48 -7.93
C LEU A 623 -11.41 -12.79 -7.32
N TYR A 624 -12.69 -13.13 -7.52
CA TYR A 624 -13.25 -14.39 -7.05
C TYR A 624 -12.76 -15.58 -7.87
N GLY A 625 -12.56 -15.42 -9.18
CA GLY A 625 -11.99 -16.46 -10.04
C GLY A 625 -10.57 -16.85 -9.60
N LEU A 626 -9.76 -15.87 -9.18
CA LEU A 626 -8.44 -16.11 -8.60
C LEU A 626 -8.46 -16.45 -7.10
N ASN A 627 -9.64 -16.54 -6.47
CA ASN A 627 -9.80 -16.80 -5.05
C ASN A 627 -9.03 -15.81 -4.14
N ILE A 628 -9.00 -14.53 -4.52
CA ILE A 628 -8.35 -13.41 -3.80
C ILE A 628 -9.33 -12.28 -3.47
N ALA A 629 -10.64 -12.50 -3.65
CA ALA A 629 -11.67 -11.54 -3.28
C ALA A 629 -11.75 -11.37 -1.75
N ASN A 630 -12.06 -10.15 -1.30
CA ASN A 630 -12.19 -9.80 0.11
C ASN A 630 -13.64 -9.88 0.64
N GLY A 631 -14.58 -10.39 -0.16
CA GLY A 631 -15.99 -10.46 0.20
C GLY A 631 -16.74 -9.12 0.13
N LEU A 632 -16.11 -8.06 -0.40
CA LEU A 632 -16.70 -6.71 -0.47
C LEU A 632 -16.94 -6.29 -1.93
N MET A 633 -17.89 -5.37 -2.11
CA MET A 633 -18.10 -4.73 -3.41
C MET A 633 -16.89 -3.89 -3.82
N THR A 634 -16.55 -3.92 -5.11
CA THR A 634 -15.49 -3.11 -5.69
C THR A 634 -15.95 -1.65 -5.81
N PRO A 635 -15.32 -0.66 -5.14
CA PRO A 635 -15.72 0.75 -5.25
C PRO A 635 -15.62 1.30 -6.69
N VAL A 636 -16.31 2.40 -6.99
CA VAL A 636 -16.12 3.12 -8.27
C VAL A 636 -14.67 3.59 -8.40
N ALA A 637 -14.14 3.61 -9.63
CA ALA A 637 -12.72 3.91 -9.90
C ALA A 637 -11.69 3.04 -9.12
N SER A 638 -12.11 1.89 -8.60
CA SER A 638 -11.17 0.89 -8.09
C SER A 638 -10.48 0.17 -9.24
N ALA A 639 -9.23 -0.25 -9.01
CA ALA A 639 -8.38 -0.85 -10.04
C ALA A 639 -7.64 -2.08 -9.52
N VAL A 640 -7.57 -3.12 -10.34
CA VAL A 640 -6.68 -4.27 -10.16
C VAL A 640 -5.52 -4.13 -11.14
N MET A 641 -4.29 -4.26 -10.63
CA MET A 641 -3.05 -4.15 -11.39
C MET A 641 -2.34 -5.50 -11.33
N VAL A 642 -2.10 -6.11 -12.49
CA VAL A 642 -1.30 -7.33 -12.64
C VAL A 642 0.02 -6.95 -13.28
N GLU A 643 1.12 -7.23 -12.60
CA GLU A 643 2.44 -6.72 -12.93
C GLU A 643 3.44 -7.86 -13.16
N LEU A 644 4.00 -7.92 -14.37
CA LEU A 644 5.07 -8.84 -14.74
C LEU A 644 6.44 -8.20 -14.53
N TYR A 645 7.28 -8.89 -13.77
CA TYR A 645 8.63 -8.53 -13.38
C TYR A 645 9.64 -9.55 -13.91
N GLU A 646 10.81 -9.10 -14.33
CA GLU A 646 11.97 -9.95 -14.63
C GLU A 646 12.98 -9.87 -13.49
N THR A 647 13.56 -11.01 -13.10
CA THR A 647 14.61 -11.08 -12.09
C THR A 647 15.98 -10.85 -12.70
N ASP A 648 16.96 -10.51 -11.85
CA ASP A 648 18.37 -10.41 -12.26
C ASP A 648 18.93 -11.71 -12.90
N GLN A 649 18.21 -12.84 -12.75
CA GLN A 649 18.56 -14.15 -13.29
C GLN A 649 17.82 -14.49 -14.60
N GLY A 650 16.96 -13.58 -15.09
CA GLY A 650 16.11 -13.80 -16.26
C GLY A 650 14.78 -14.51 -15.97
N ASP A 651 14.54 -14.93 -14.72
CA ASP A 651 13.26 -15.51 -14.31
C ASP A 651 12.16 -14.45 -14.24
N HIS A 652 10.88 -14.87 -14.22
CA HIS A 652 9.75 -13.95 -14.24
C HIS A 652 8.82 -14.15 -13.04
N ASN A 653 8.34 -13.03 -12.47
CA ASN A 653 7.38 -13.03 -11.36
C ASN A 653 6.16 -12.16 -11.68
N VAL A 654 5.00 -12.55 -11.16
CA VAL A 654 3.72 -11.85 -11.25
C VAL A 654 3.32 -11.34 -9.87
N GLN A 655 2.88 -10.08 -9.82
CA GLN A 655 2.36 -9.44 -8.62
C GLN A 655 0.99 -8.84 -8.91
N ILE A 656 0.04 -8.99 -7.97
CA ILE A 656 -1.31 -8.44 -8.10
C ILE A 656 -1.54 -7.40 -7.02
N TYR A 657 -2.01 -6.22 -7.41
CA TYR A 657 -2.39 -5.15 -6.49
C TYR A 657 -3.85 -4.77 -6.69
N PHE A 658 -4.55 -4.44 -5.60
CA PHE A 658 -5.91 -3.92 -5.65
C PHE A 658 -5.99 -2.54 -4.99
N ARG A 659 -6.20 -1.50 -5.80
CA ARG A 659 -6.47 -0.14 -5.36
C ARG A 659 -7.97 0.04 -5.18
N ASN A 660 -8.43 -0.06 -3.95
CA ASN A 660 -9.84 0.12 -3.58
C ASN A 660 -10.07 1.34 -2.68
N ASN A 661 -9.03 2.14 -2.43
CA ASN A 661 -9.09 3.36 -1.63
C ASN A 661 -8.01 4.32 -2.15
N THR A 662 -8.36 5.59 -2.35
CA THR A 662 -7.47 6.61 -2.90
C THR A 662 -6.45 7.13 -1.88
N LYS A 663 -6.71 6.96 -0.58
CA LYS A 663 -5.89 7.52 0.51
C LYS A 663 -4.76 6.60 0.98
N VAL A 664 -4.72 5.35 0.49
CA VAL A 664 -3.73 4.35 0.91
C VAL A 664 -3.13 3.67 -0.31
N ASP A 665 -1.91 3.14 -0.14
CA ASP A 665 -1.27 2.36 -1.20
C ASP A 665 -2.13 1.13 -1.56
N PRO A 666 -2.10 0.67 -2.82
CA PRO A 666 -2.82 -0.52 -3.25
C PRO A 666 -2.46 -1.74 -2.41
N VAL A 667 -3.49 -2.55 -2.13
CA VAL A 667 -3.33 -3.76 -1.33
C VAL A 667 -2.64 -4.84 -2.16
N PRO A 668 -1.48 -5.39 -1.73
CA PRO A 668 -0.87 -6.53 -2.39
C PRO A 668 -1.73 -7.79 -2.15
N LEU A 669 -2.06 -8.49 -3.24
CA LEU A 669 -2.85 -9.72 -3.21
C LEU A 669 -1.96 -10.93 -3.53
N THR A 670 -1.91 -11.89 -2.61
CA THR A 670 -1.20 -13.16 -2.81
C THR A 670 -2.15 -14.19 -3.39
N LEU A 671 -1.82 -14.73 -4.56
CA LEU A 671 -2.59 -15.77 -5.22
C LEU A 671 -2.44 -17.13 -4.49
N PRO A 672 -3.55 -17.81 -4.12
CA PRO A 672 -3.48 -19.17 -3.61
C PRO A 672 -2.78 -20.12 -4.59
N GLY A 673 -1.87 -20.94 -4.08
CA GLY A 673 -0.98 -21.77 -4.91
C GLY A 673 0.40 -21.16 -5.15
N CYS A 674 0.60 -19.86 -4.84
CA CYS A 674 1.91 -19.21 -4.83
C CYS A 674 2.52 -19.18 -3.42
N ASN A 675 3.82 -19.44 -3.32
CA ASN A 675 4.54 -19.44 -2.04
C ASN A 675 4.84 -18.03 -1.50
N SER A 676 4.67 -17.00 -2.32
CA SER A 676 4.99 -15.61 -1.99
C SER A 676 4.12 -14.63 -2.79
N PHE A 677 4.10 -13.36 -2.36
CA PHE A 677 3.43 -12.28 -3.09
C PHE A 677 3.98 -12.10 -4.52
N ALA A 678 5.31 -12.18 -4.67
CA ALA A 678 5.95 -12.28 -5.98
C ALA A 678 5.84 -13.74 -6.43
N CYS A 679 4.75 -14.06 -7.11
CA CYS A 679 4.49 -15.41 -7.59
C CYS A 679 5.35 -15.69 -8.82
N THR A 680 6.06 -16.81 -8.89
CA THR A 680 6.77 -17.14 -10.13
C THR A 680 5.78 -17.33 -11.26
N LEU A 681 6.17 -17.03 -12.49
CA LEU A 681 5.26 -17.18 -13.65
C LEU A 681 4.74 -18.62 -13.79
N GLU A 682 5.58 -19.61 -13.48
CA GLU A 682 5.20 -21.04 -13.50
C GLU A 682 4.17 -21.38 -12.41
N GLU A 683 4.39 -20.95 -11.16
CA GLU A 683 3.40 -21.11 -10.09
C GLU A 683 2.10 -20.39 -10.41
N PHE A 684 2.18 -19.20 -11.01
CA PHE A 684 1.03 -18.42 -11.42
C PHE A 684 0.21 -19.14 -12.49
N GLU A 685 0.86 -19.63 -13.55
CA GLU A 685 0.22 -20.40 -14.62
C GLU A 685 -0.49 -21.65 -14.08
N LYS A 686 0.17 -22.37 -13.19
CA LYS A 686 -0.40 -23.55 -12.53
C LYS A 686 -1.60 -23.20 -11.66
N ALA A 687 -1.51 -22.10 -10.90
CA ALA A 687 -2.58 -21.67 -10.00
C ALA A 687 -3.85 -21.23 -10.75
N ILE A 688 -3.71 -20.59 -11.91
CA ILE A 688 -4.87 -20.12 -12.71
C ILE A 688 -5.43 -21.17 -13.66
N GLN A 689 -4.73 -22.30 -13.87
CA GLN A 689 -5.15 -23.33 -14.81
C GLN A 689 -6.61 -23.81 -14.64
N PRO A 690 -7.13 -24.03 -13.42
CA PRO A 690 -8.50 -24.53 -13.24
C PRO A 690 -9.59 -23.53 -13.66
N VAL A 691 -9.24 -22.25 -13.74
CA VAL A 691 -10.19 -21.12 -13.83
C VAL A 691 -10.02 -20.27 -15.09
N SER A 692 -8.98 -20.51 -15.88
CA SER A 692 -8.65 -19.72 -17.07
C SER A 692 -9.15 -20.36 -18.36
N PHE A 693 -9.54 -19.50 -19.30
CA PHE A 693 -9.77 -19.85 -20.71
C PHE A 693 -8.83 -19.01 -21.57
N TYR A 694 -8.07 -19.64 -22.45
CA TYR A 694 -7.10 -18.95 -23.32
C TYR A 694 -7.72 -18.49 -24.64
N THR A 695 -8.89 -19.03 -24.99
CA THR A 695 -9.66 -18.69 -26.18
C THR A 695 -11.15 -18.58 -25.90
N GLU A 696 -11.85 -17.78 -26.70
CA GLU A 696 -13.31 -17.71 -26.67
C GLU A 696 -13.95 -19.07 -26.97
N ALA A 697 -13.35 -19.87 -27.86
CA ALA A 697 -13.82 -21.21 -28.21
C ALA A 697 -13.72 -22.20 -27.04
N GLU A 698 -12.69 -22.12 -26.20
CA GLU A 698 -12.61 -22.92 -24.96
C GLU A 698 -13.72 -22.55 -23.99
N ARG A 699 -13.92 -21.25 -23.75
CA ARG A 699 -15.00 -20.76 -22.88
C ARG A 699 -16.37 -21.18 -23.40
N HIS A 700 -16.61 -21.01 -24.70
CA HIS A 700 -17.87 -21.38 -25.33
C HIS A 700 -18.16 -22.88 -25.17
N ARG A 701 -17.18 -23.74 -25.48
CA ARG A 701 -17.32 -25.19 -25.26
C ARG A 701 -17.64 -25.51 -23.80
N ALA A 702 -16.94 -24.90 -22.84
CA ALA A 702 -17.21 -25.12 -21.42
C ALA A 702 -18.63 -24.67 -21.01
N CYS A 703 -19.17 -23.61 -21.61
CA CYS A 703 -20.53 -23.15 -21.34
C CYS A 703 -21.62 -24.07 -21.90
N PHE A 704 -21.37 -24.70 -23.05
CA PHE A 704 -22.39 -25.40 -23.86
C PHE A 704 -22.16 -26.92 -24.04
N GLN A 705 -21.13 -27.50 -23.42
CA GLN A 705 -20.76 -28.92 -23.61
C GLN A 705 -21.84 -29.94 -23.20
N ASN A 706 -22.84 -29.54 -22.40
CA ASN A 706 -23.95 -30.39 -21.94
C ASN A 706 -25.35 -29.82 -22.28
N SER A 707 -25.47 -28.84 -23.18
CA SER A 707 -26.79 -28.35 -23.59
C SER A 707 -27.46 -29.36 -24.51
N ASN A 708 -28.52 -29.98 -24.01
CA ASN A 708 -29.46 -30.80 -24.77
C ASN A 708 -29.93 -29.99 -26.01
N PRO A 709 -29.87 -30.50 -27.25
CA PRO A 709 -30.14 -29.73 -28.47
C PRO A 709 -31.60 -29.25 -28.65
N ASN A 710 -32.46 -29.45 -27.65
CA ASN A 710 -33.89 -29.13 -27.69
C ASN A 710 -34.26 -27.79 -27.01
N TYR A 711 -33.30 -26.91 -26.74
CA TYR A 711 -33.59 -25.55 -26.26
C TYR A 711 -33.01 -24.52 -27.26
N ASN A 712 -33.74 -24.31 -28.34
CA ASN A 712 -33.67 -23.09 -29.17
C ASN A 712 -34.98 -22.33 -29.02
#